data_AF-A0A848JVE3-F1
#
_entry.id   AF-A0A848JVE3-F1
#
_cell.length_a   1.000
_cell.length_b   1.000
_cell.length_c   1.000
_cell.angle_alpha   90.00
_cell.angle_beta   90.00
_cell.angle_gamma   90.00
#
_symmetry.space_group_name_H-M   'P 1'
#
loop_
_entity.id
_entity.type
_entity.pdbx_description
1 polymer ?
#
loop_
_entity_poly.entity_id
_entity_poly.type
_entity_poly.pdbx_seq_one_letter_code
_entity_poly.pdbx_strand_id
1 'polypeptide(L)'
;MSQVQASESGSAASQDRALGRNARTGIAIALVATLSGFAGLGYEIVWTRMLAVSLGHELVAVLGVISALFGGLALGSLLLGRAIAGSRRPAAWYAGLELVIGAWALVLIVATPLFGDLVPTLVPVDASALRQWSVAFALPFVLLLPATLAMGATLPALEAVLAPRLASGAAVGHVYAANTLGAVAGTLATAFLIIPALGLSATLVLCAVLNAGCAAAMLAVARDKAPTPAARPIRAPAISSASLPVLAPLFLTGLLGIGYEVLTVRVLSQILENTIYTFAVLLACYLAGTALGAAVYARWRSVRGEPGDGAVGLLVTITALACLAGAALLGASGQILATLKALLPVTVAGRLSAELAIAAVAFLPPTMAMGALFTALAQRASDRLGGVGPGLAANTLGAALAPMLFGPVLLPLMGAKYAFALLAAAYVLALPLRGRTTLAGGGLTLAATLALVLAPISLRFVQVPEGGALEWHRDGVMAAVSVVRNSAGDRHLQVNNHFRMGGSASMRSDHRQAHIPLLLHPNPRSALFLGLGTGATLSAAGDHPGLKVEGVELVPEVVESFPYFERTPPRLAGNPDIRIHVADARRFVRAGTSPYDVIVADLYHPSVDGSGALYAREHFAAIRDRLAPDGLFCQWLPLHQLDIETLKVIVRTFLDVFPDTTAWLAQFSVETPLVALVGRRAPTAHPADWVERRVRDRSLATGLKAVDLDGSFALFGLHLAGPAELAAFAGDAPLNTDDRPVVTASAPSTAYAASERPADRLVALLQSLHPAPETLLAGADPTTQARLAAYWKARDGYIGIGARALAAKGPRDVIGTLAPQLIELVRISPDFDAAYAPVLAMARQLAVTDPSGARRLLEALDRANPTRSDARRLLAQLPPA
;
A
#
# COMPACT_ATOMS: atom_id res chain seq x y z
N MET A 1 -75.08 -24.00 6.52
CA MET A 1 -73.98 -23.76 5.56
C MET A 1 -73.29 -22.39 5.70
N SER A 2 -73.86 -21.36 6.34
CA SER A 2 -73.20 -20.03 6.42
C SER A 2 -72.15 -19.85 7.52
N GLN A 3 -72.12 -20.71 8.55
CA GLN A 3 -71.10 -20.65 9.62
C GLN A 3 -69.77 -21.33 9.27
N VAL A 4 -69.77 -22.28 8.31
CA VAL A 4 -68.54 -22.97 7.88
C VAL A 4 -67.70 -22.06 6.95
N GLN A 5 -68.34 -21.33 6.04
CA GLN A 5 -67.69 -20.37 5.13
C GLN A 5 -67.12 -19.11 5.84
N ALA A 6 -67.68 -18.70 6.98
CA ALA A 6 -67.13 -17.62 7.80
C ALA A 6 -65.86 -18.04 8.58
N SER A 7 -65.72 -19.32 8.93
CA SER A 7 -64.52 -19.84 9.61
C SER A 7 -63.35 -20.08 8.65
N GLU A 8 -63.63 -20.49 7.41
CA GLU A 8 -62.60 -20.69 6.38
C GLU A 8 -62.06 -19.37 5.83
N SER A 9 -62.89 -18.33 5.67
CA SER A 9 -62.45 -16.99 5.24
C SER A 9 -61.64 -16.26 6.31
N GLY A 10 -61.98 -16.42 7.60
CA GLY A 10 -61.18 -15.92 8.73
C GLY A 10 -59.83 -16.64 8.89
N SER A 11 -59.79 -17.94 8.59
CA SER A 11 -58.56 -18.76 8.58
C SER A 11 -57.59 -18.32 7.48
N ALA A 12 -58.07 -18.16 6.24
CA ALA A 12 -57.25 -17.71 5.11
C ALA A 12 -56.68 -16.29 5.32
N ALA A 13 -57.50 -15.34 5.79
CA ALA A 13 -57.04 -13.98 6.09
C ALA A 13 -56.04 -13.93 7.26
N SER A 14 -56.13 -14.85 8.23
CA SER A 14 -55.18 -14.98 9.33
C SER A 14 -53.85 -15.59 8.89
N GLN A 15 -53.88 -16.55 7.96
CA GLN A 15 -52.70 -17.16 7.35
C GLN A 15 -51.96 -16.16 6.44
N ASP A 16 -52.67 -15.39 5.61
CA ASP A 16 -52.08 -14.34 4.77
C ASP A 16 -51.44 -13.21 5.61
N ARG A 17 -52.08 -12.80 6.72
CA ARG A 17 -51.50 -11.83 7.66
C ARG A 17 -50.28 -12.38 8.40
N ALA A 18 -50.22 -13.68 8.69
CA ALA A 18 -49.07 -14.32 9.32
C ALA A 18 -47.89 -14.47 8.33
N LEU A 19 -48.18 -14.86 7.09
CA LEU A 19 -47.19 -14.95 5.99
C LEU A 19 -46.58 -13.57 5.69
N GLY A 20 -47.41 -12.53 5.54
CA GLY A 20 -46.94 -11.16 5.32
C GLY A 20 -46.10 -10.59 6.47
N ARG A 21 -46.40 -10.98 7.72
CA ARG A 21 -45.64 -10.55 8.91
C ARG A 21 -44.28 -11.26 9.02
N ASN A 22 -44.24 -12.56 8.71
CA ASN A 22 -42.99 -13.33 8.68
C ASN A 22 -42.05 -12.83 7.57
N ALA A 23 -42.59 -12.45 6.41
CA ALA A 23 -41.81 -11.85 5.32
C ALA A 23 -41.19 -10.50 5.74
N ARG A 24 -41.96 -9.59 6.35
CA ARG A 24 -41.46 -8.30 6.86
C ARG A 24 -40.37 -8.48 7.91
N THR A 25 -40.55 -9.44 8.82
CA THR A 25 -39.56 -9.76 9.86
C THR A 25 -38.27 -10.31 9.25
N GLY A 26 -38.36 -11.19 8.25
CA GLY A 26 -37.21 -11.71 7.52
C GLY A 26 -36.41 -10.61 6.82
N ILE A 27 -37.09 -9.65 6.18
CA ILE A 27 -36.46 -8.48 5.55
C ILE A 27 -35.74 -7.62 6.61
N ALA A 28 -36.38 -7.37 7.76
CA ALA A 28 -35.76 -6.60 8.84
C ALA A 28 -34.48 -7.26 9.37
N ILE A 29 -34.49 -8.58 9.56
CA ILE A 29 -33.29 -9.34 9.98
C ILE A 29 -32.20 -9.28 8.90
N ALA A 30 -32.56 -9.39 7.62
CA ALA A 30 -31.60 -9.26 6.53
C ALA A 30 -30.98 -7.85 6.49
N LEU A 31 -31.78 -6.79 6.67
CA LEU A 31 -31.27 -5.42 6.73
C LEU A 31 -30.32 -5.20 7.92
N VAL A 32 -30.66 -5.74 9.09
CA VAL A 32 -29.79 -5.70 10.27
C VAL A 32 -28.48 -6.45 9.99
N ALA A 33 -28.54 -7.62 9.37
CA ALA A 33 -27.35 -8.35 8.96
C ALA A 33 -26.50 -7.55 7.97
N THR A 34 -27.11 -6.89 6.99
CA THR A 34 -26.41 -6.02 6.03
C THR A 34 -25.74 -4.81 6.72
N LEU A 35 -26.42 -4.13 7.63
CA LEU A 35 -25.82 -3.00 8.36
C LEU A 35 -24.71 -3.44 9.31
N SER A 36 -24.87 -4.59 9.98
CA SER A 36 -23.83 -5.20 10.82
C SER A 36 -22.61 -5.60 9.98
N GLY A 37 -22.81 -6.23 8.82
CA GLY A 37 -21.73 -6.54 7.88
C GLY A 37 -21.01 -5.31 7.35
N PHE A 38 -21.76 -4.24 7.03
CA PHE A 38 -21.19 -2.94 6.64
C PHE A 38 -20.27 -2.38 7.72
N ALA A 39 -20.74 -2.35 8.97
CA ALA A 39 -19.94 -1.88 10.10
C ALA A 39 -18.75 -2.80 10.37
N GLY A 40 -18.93 -4.11 10.27
CA GLY A 40 -17.90 -5.13 10.47
C GLY A 40 -16.68 -4.94 9.57
N LEU A 41 -16.90 -4.73 8.26
CA LEU A 41 -15.80 -4.46 7.33
C LEU A 41 -15.24 -3.04 7.47
N GLY A 42 -16.08 -2.08 7.86
CA GLY A 42 -15.60 -0.75 8.25
C GLY A 42 -14.59 -0.82 9.41
N TYR A 43 -14.88 -1.62 10.43
CA TYR A 43 -13.96 -1.87 11.53
C TYR A 43 -12.68 -2.57 11.10
N GLU A 44 -12.79 -3.63 10.30
CA GLU A 44 -11.61 -4.37 9.82
C GLU A 44 -10.63 -3.44 9.09
N ILE A 45 -11.13 -2.61 8.18
CA ILE A 45 -10.30 -1.66 7.41
C ILE A 45 -9.64 -0.64 8.34
N VAL A 46 -10.42 -0.05 9.27
CA VAL A 46 -9.89 0.98 10.17
C VAL A 46 -8.88 0.40 11.17
N TRP A 47 -9.18 -0.73 11.80
CA TRP A 47 -8.27 -1.38 12.75
C TRP A 47 -6.98 -1.84 12.09
N THR A 48 -7.06 -2.35 10.86
CA THR A 48 -5.87 -2.69 10.06
C THR A 48 -4.96 -1.48 9.90
N ARG A 49 -5.53 -0.31 9.56
CA ARG A 49 -4.75 0.93 9.37
C ARG A 49 -4.16 1.46 10.68
N MET A 50 -4.96 1.55 11.74
CA MET A 50 -4.49 2.06 13.04
C MET A 50 -3.36 1.19 13.62
N LEU A 51 -3.45 -0.14 13.46
CA LEU A 51 -2.42 -1.06 13.93
C LEU A 51 -1.21 -1.11 13.00
N ALA A 52 -1.37 -0.93 11.68
CA ALA A 52 -0.26 -0.80 10.75
C ALA A 52 0.65 0.39 11.10
N VAL A 53 0.07 1.53 11.41
CA VAL A 53 0.81 2.73 11.86
C VAL A 53 1.62 2.47 13.13
N SER A 54 1.08 1.65 14.04
CA SER A 54 1.71 1.33 15.33
C SER A 54 2.81 0.28 15.22
N LEU A 55 2.59 -0.77 14.41
CA LEU A 55 3.51 -1.89 14.21
C LEU A 55 4.62 -1.58 13.19
N GLY A 56 4.46 -0.52 12.39
CA GLY A 56 5.45 0.00 11.44
C GLY A 56 5.30 -0.56 10.03
N HIS A 57 5.02 -1.85 9.86
CA HIS A 57 4.86 -2.49 8.56
C HIS A 57 3.40 -2.81 8.23
N GLU A 58 2.94 -2.42 7.04
CA GLU A 58 1.57 -2.68 6.60
C GLU A 58 1.29 -4.18 6.48
N LEU A 59 2.13 -4.94 5.75
CA LEU A 59 1.87 -6.37 5.50
C LEU A 59 1.70 -7.17 6.79
N VAL A 60 2.66 -7.09 7.71
CA VAL A 60 2.61 -7.91 8.92
C VAL A 60 1.49 -7.43 9.85
N ALA A 61 1.14 -6.14 9.84
CA ALA A 61 -0.04 -5.66 10.55
C ALA A 61 -1.34 -6.17 9.91
N VAL A 62 -1.47 -6.17 8.58
CA VAL A 62 -2.60 -6.75 7.84
C VAL A 62 -2.74 -8.23 8.17
N LEU A 63 -1.65 -9.01 8.08
CA LEU A 63 -1.65 -10.44 8.43
C LEU A 63 -2.02 -10.64 9.91
N GLY A 64 -1.46 -9.82 10.81
CA GLY A 64 -1.74 -9.87 12.24
C GLY A 64 -3.19 -9.56 12.59
N VAL A 65 -3.76 -8.50 12.00
CA VAL A 65 -5.15 -8.09 12.19
C VAL A 65 -6.12 -9.10 11.59
N ILE A 66 -5.87 -9.59 10.38
CA ILE A 66 -6.72 -10.62 9.75
C ILE A 66 -6.70 -11.90 10.59
N SER A 67 -5.53 -12.38 11.03
CA SER A 67 -5.42 -13.54 11.92
C SER A 67 -6.10 -13.28 13.27
N ALA A 68 -6.00 -12.07 13.82
CA ALA A 68 -6.67 -11.68 15.06
C ALA A 68 -8.19 -11.64 14.95
N LEU A 69 -8.69 -11.06 13.86
CA LEU A 69 -10.11 -10.99 13.53
C LEU A 69 -10.69 -12.39 13.41
N PHE A 70 -10.15 -13.22 12.51
CA PHE A 70 -10.62 -14.60 12.34
C PHE A 70 -10.42 -15.46 13.59
N GLY A 71 -9.31 -15.29 14.31
CA GLY A 71 -9.08 -15.99 15.58
C GLY A 71 -10.14 -15.65 16.63
N GLY A 72 -10.47 -14.38 16.80
CA GLY A 72 -11.53 -13.93 17.69
C GLY A 72 -12.92 -14.37 17.24
N LEU A 73 -13.23 -14.29 15.94
CA LEU A 73 -14.50 -14.79 15.38
C LEU A 73 -14.67 -16.29 15.67
N ALA A 74 -13.60 -17.08 15.51
CA ALA A 74 -13.62 -18.51 15.78
C ALA A 74 -13.90 -18.81 17.26
N LEU A 75 -13.23 -18.09 18.17
CA LEU A 75 -13.46 -18.19 19.62
C LEU A 75 -14.88 -17.77 20.01
N GLY A 76 -15.38 -16.66 19.48
CA GLY A 76 -16.74 -16.18 19.73
C GLY A 76 -17.81 -17.20 19.34
N SER A 77 -17.69 -17.73 18.12
CA SER A 77 -18.60 -18.75 17.61
C SER A 77 -18.55 -20.05 18.42
N LEU A 78 -17.36 -20.48 18.84
CA LEU A 78 -17.16 -21.69 19.63
C LEU A 78 -17.68 -21.56 21.07
N LEU A 79 -17.34 -20.47 21.74
CA LEU A 79 -17.62 -20.25 23.16
C LEU A 79 -19.06 -19.83 23.41
N LEU A 80 -19.61 -18.93 22.59
CA LEU A 80 -20.94 -18.37 22.80
C LEU A 80 -22.03 -19.03 21.93
N GLY A 81 -21.66 -19.60 20.77
CA GLY A 81 -22.63 -20.12 19.80
C GLY A 81 -23.59 -21.16 20.38
N ARG A 82 -23.11 -22.06 21.24
CA ARG A 82 -23.96 -23.06 21.92
C ARG A 82 -24.92 -22.44 22.93
N ALA A 83 -24.44 -21.51 23.74
CA ALA A 83 -25.26 -20.82 24.73
C ALA A 83 -26.36 -19.99 24.06
N ILE A 84 -26.04 -19.37 22.93
CA ILE A 84 -26.98 -18.60 22.12
C ILE A 84 -28.03 -19.49 21.45
N ALA A 85 -27.62 -20.60 20.82
CA ALA A 85 -28.53 -21.55 20.19
C ALA A 85 -29.54 -22.16 21.18
N GLY A 86 -29.13 -22.38 22.44
CA GLY A 86 -30.00 -22.86 23.51
C GLY A 86 -30.81 -21.77 24.23
N SER A 87 -30.63 -20.49 23.88
CA SER A 87 -31.25 -19.37 24.59
C SER A 87 -32.72 -19.17 24.21
N ARG A 88 -33.55 -18.77 25.19
CA ARG A 88 -34.93 -18.32 24.95
C ARG A 88 -35.02 -16.89 24.40
N ARG A 89 -33.91 -16.14 24.40
CA ARG A 89 -33.85 -14.73 23.99
C ARG A 89 -32.67 -14.46 23.04
N PRO A 90 -32.58 -15.14 21.88
CA PRO A 90 -31.45 -14.99 20.94
C PRO A 90 -31.32 -13.56 20.38
N ALA A 91 -32.44 -12.83 20.23
CA ALA A 91 -32.43 -11.43 19.82
C ALA A 91 -31.77 -10.49 20.85
N ALA A 92 -31.89 -10.78 22.15
CA ALA A 92 -31.22 -10.01 23.20
C ALA A 92 -29.71 -10.31 23.24
N TRP A 93 -29.32 -11.56 22.98
CA TRP A 93 -27.91 -11.92 22.76
C TRP A 93 -27.34 -11.12 21.60
N TYR A 94 -27.99 -11.14 20.44
CA TYR A 94 -27.54 -10.37 19.27
C TYR A 94 -27.37 -8.88 19.61
N ALA A 95 -28.37 -8.25 20.24
CA ALA A 95 -28.30 -6.84 20.63
C ALA A 95 -27.15 -6.55 21.60
N GLY A 96 -26.91 -7.43 22.59
CA GLY A 96 -25.78 -7.30 23.50
C GLY A 96 -24.43 -7.40 22.79
N LEU A 97 -24.29 -8.34 21.84
CA LEU A 97 -23.07 -8.50 21.05
C LEU A 97 -22.78 -7.25 20.21
N GLU A 98 -23.77 -6.72 19.49
CA GLU A 98 -23.64 -5.49 18.71
C GLU A 98 -23.22 -4.28 19.57
N LEU A 99 -23.77 -4.15 20.78
CA LEU A 99 -23.38 -3.10 21.73
C LEU A 99 -21.95 -3.28 22.24
N VAL A 100 -21.51 -4.52 22.49
CA VAL A 100 -20.11 -4.80 22.88
C VAL A 100 -19.15 -4.42 21.76
N ILE A 101 -19.48 -4.76 20.51
CA ILE A 101 -18.67 -4.41 19.34
C ILE A 101 -18.52 -2.89 19.24
N GLY A 102 -19.65 -2.16 19.25
CA GLY A 102 -19.63 -0.70 19.14
C GLY A 102 -18.93 -0.02 20.32
N ALA A 103 -19.20 -0.45 21.56
CA ALA A 103 -18.56 0.11 22.74
C ALA A 103 -17.04 -0.13 22.76
N TRP A 104 -16.60 -1.34 22.37
CA TRP A 104 -15.18 -1.66 22.30
C TRP A 104 -14.47 -0.90 21.19
N ALA A 105 -15.12 -0.65 20.05
CA ALA A 105 -14.56 0.21 19.01
C ALA A 105 -14.26 1.64 19.53
N LEU A 106 -15.13 2.19 20.39
CA LEU A 106 -14.89 3.49 21.03
C LEU A 106 -13.71 3.44 22.01
N VAL A 107 -13.56 2.33 22.75
CA VAL A 107 -12.38 2.11 23.61
C VAL A 107 -11.10 2.09 22.77
N LEU A 108 -11.12 1.42 21.60
CA LEU A 108 -9.95 1.31 20.72
C LEU A 108 -9.49 2.66 20.14
N ILE A 109 -10.35 3.66 20.01
CA ILE A 109 -9.95 5.03 19.62
C ILE A 109 -8.90 5.58 20.59
N VAL A 110 -9.12 5.42 21.89
CA VAL A 110 -8.21 5.92 22.94
C VAL A 110 -7.08 4.94 23.21
N ALA A 111 -7.36 3.64 23.13
CA ALA A 111 -6.39 2.63 23.51
C ALA A 111 -5.28 2.47 22.46
N THR A 112 -5.59 2.60 21.16
CA THR A 112 -4.60 2.33 20.10
C THR A 112 -3.39 3.27 20.13
N PRO A 113 -3.52 4.60 20.31
CA PRO A 113 -2.35 5.48 20.48
C PRO A 113 -1.47 5.07 21.67
N LEU A 114 -2.08 4.74 22.81
CA LEU A 114 -1.36 4.30 24.02
C LEU A 114 -0.56 3.01 23.77
N PHE A 115 -1.14 2.07 23.02
CA PHE A 115 -0.43 0.87 22.60
C PHE A 115 0.65 1.16 21.57
N GLY A 116 0.41 2.10 20.66
CA GLY A 116 1.39 2.60 19.73
C GLY A 116 2.67 3.03 20.45
N ASP A 117 2.56 3.70 21.60
CA ASP A 117 3.71 4.12 22.43
C ASP A 117 4.39 2.98 23.19
N LEU A 118 3.68 1.88 23.45
CA LEU A 118 4.23 0.67 24.06
C LEU A 118 5.04 -0.18 23.06
N VAL A 119 4.68 -0.17 21.78
CA VAL A 119 5.33 -0.99 20.73
C VAL A 119 6.85 -0.77 20.67
N PRO A 120 7.40 0.46 20.67
CA PRO A 120 8.83 0.73 20.79
C PRO A 120 9.54 -0.04 21.92
N THR A 121 8.90 -0.17 23.09
CA THR A 121 9.44 -0.90 24.25
C THR A 121 9.37 -2.41 24.06
N LEU A 122 8.29 -2.91 23.45
CA LEU A 122 8.10 -4.33 23.16
C LEU A 122 8.97 -4.81 21.99
N VAL A 123 9.29 -3.93 21.05
CA VAL A 123 10.02 -4.24 19.82
C VAL A 123 11.11 -3.18 19.60
N PRO A 124 12.21 -3.22 20.38
CA PRO A 124 13.33 -2.32 20.22
C PRO A 124 13.99 -2.46 18.83
N VAL A 125 14.88 -1.53 18.50
CA VAL A 125 15.57 -1.49 17.19
C VAL A 125 16.22 -2.83 16.83
N ASP A 126 16.95 -3.45 17.76
CA ASP A 126 17.65 -4.74 17.55
C ASP A 126 16.78 -5.97 17.92
N ALA A 127 15.45 -5.85 17.96
CA ALA A 127 14.58 -6.98 18.27
C ALA A 127 14.71 -8.10 17.23
N SER A 128 14.85 -9.34 17.69
CA SER A 128 14.88 -10.52 16.80
C SER A 128 13.59 -10.64 15.99
N ALA A 129 13.69 -11.22 14.79
CA ALA A 129 12.52 -11.45 13.93
C ALA A 129 11.40 -12.19 14.68
N LEU A 130 11.74 -13.24 15.44
CA LEU A 130 10.74 -13.99 16.22
C LEU A 130 9.97 -13.09 17.20
N ARG A 131 10.66 -12.16 17.89
CA ARG A 131 10.01 -11.21 18.81
C ARG A 131 9.12 -10.23 18.05
N GLN A 132 9.58 -9.69 16.92
CA GLN A 132 8.80 -8.78 16.06
C GLN A 132 7.49 -9.45 15.60
N TRP A 133 7.59 -10.64 15.00
CA TRP A 133 6.43 -11.39 14.53
C TRP A 133 5.50 -11.79 15.68
N SER A 134 6.04 -12.23 16.83
CA SER A 134 5.22 -12.60 17.99
C SER A 134 4.39 -11.42 18.50
N VAL A 135 4.99 -10.23 18.62
CA VAL A 135 4.26 -9.02 19.04
C VAL A 135 3.23 -8.61 17.98
N ALA A 136 3.60 -8.67 16.69
CA ALA A 136 2.71 -8.27 15.61
C ALA A 136 1.47 -9.17 15.45
N PHE A 137 1.51 -10.42 15.91
CA PHE A 137 0.31 -11.28 15.98
C PHE A 137 -0.40 -11.20 17.34
N ALA A 138 0.34 -11.24 18.44
CA ALA A 138 -0.24 -11.28 19.78
C ALA A 138 -0.94 -9.97 20.16
N LEU A 139 -0.36 -8.82 19.80
CA LEU A 139 -0.89 -7.52 20.19
C LEU A 139 -2.25 -7.24 19.51
N PRO A 140 -2.39 -7.29 18.17
CA PRO A 140 -3.71 -7.20 17.54
C PRO A 140 -4.71 -8.21 18.07
N PHE A 141 -4.28 -9.46 18.32
CA PHE A 141 -5.16 -10.49 18.86
C PHE A 141 -5.77 -10.06 20.20
N VAL A 142 -4.95 -9.64 21.17
CA VAL A 142 -5.43 -9.22 22.49
C VAL A 142 -6.32 -7.98 22.40
N LEU A 143 -5.93 -6.99 21.59
CA LEU A 143 -6.65 -5.73 21.48
C LEU A 143 -8.02 -5.88 20.84
N LEU A 144 -8.10 -6.70 19.80
CA LEU A 144 -9.33 -6.87 19.03
C LEU A 144 -10.25 -7.93 19.65
N LEU A 145 -9.72 -8.82 20.49
CA LEU A 145 -10.45 -10.00 21.01
C LEU A 145 -11.86 -9.69 21.54
N PRO A 146 -12.13 -8.66 22.36
CA PRO A 146 -13.48 -8.45 22.88
C PRO A 146 -14.52 -8.16 21.78
N ALA A 147 -14.17 -7.32 20.80
CA ALA A 147 -15.04 -7.03 19.67
C ALA A 147 -15.14 -8.23 18.73
N THR A 148 -14.02 -8.88 18.40
CA THR A 148 -14.00 -9.95 17.40
C THR A 148 -14.61 -11.25 17.93
N LEU A 149 -14.49 -11.53 19.23
CA LEU A 149 -15.24 -12.57 19.93
C LEU A 149 -16.75 -12.28 19.87
N ALA A 150 -17.16 -11.03 20.09
CA ALA A 150 -18.57 -10.67 19.95
C ALA A 150 -19.05 -10.83 18.49
N MET A 151 -18.26 -10.39 17.51
CA MET A 151 -18.53 -10.57 16.07
C MET A 151 -18.67 -12.04 15.69
N GLY A 152 -17.83 -12.93 16.25
CA GLY A 152 -17.92 -14.38 16.00
C GLY A 152 -19.26 -15.00 16.42
N ALA A 153 -19.92 -14.40 17.40
CA ALA A 153 -21.18 -14.88 17.95
C ALA A 153 -22.43 -14.26 17.30
N THR A 154 -22.29 -13.24 16.43
CA THR A 154 -23.43 -12.56 15.80
C THR A 154 -24.16 -13.47 14.81
N LEU A 155 -23.44 -14.23 13.97
CA LEU A 155 -24.05 -15.15 13.00
C LEU A 155 -24.83 -16.30 13.69
N PRO A 156 -24.30 -16.99 14.73
CA PRO A 156 -25.10 -17.91 15.54
C PRO A 156 -26.36 -17.27 16.15
N ALA A 157 -26.28 -16.01 16.59
CA ALA A 157 -27.44 -15.31 17.14
C ALA A 157 -28.50 -14.99 16.08
N LEU A 158 -28.08 -14.50 14.90
CA LEU A 158 -28.98 -14.24 13.78
C LEU A 158 -29.60 -15.53 13.24
N GLU A 159 -28.84 -16.64 13.16
CA GLU A 159 -29.37 -17.97 12.84
C GLU A 159 -30.46 -18.38 13.84
N ALA A 160 -30.18 -18.29 15.14
CA ALA A 160 -31.13 -18.66 16.19
C ALA A 160 -32.42 -17.82 16.15
N VAL A 161 -32.35 -16.58 15.68
CA VAL A 161 -33.55 -15.74 15.44
C VAL A 161 -34.26 -16.13 14.14
N LEU A 162 -33.55 -16.35 13.04
CA LEU A 162 -34.16 -16.54 11.72
C LEU A 162 -34.63 -17.98 11.45
N ALA A 163 -33.89 -18.99 11.91
CA ALA A 163 -34.16 -20.40 11.59
C ALA A 163 -35.59 -20.86 11.94
N PRO A 164 -36.18 -20.51 13.11
CA PRO A 164 -37.56 -20.88 13.42
C PRO A 164 -38.62 -20.24 12.50
N ARG A 165 -38.25 -19.22 11.72
CA ARG A 165 -39.15 -18.44 10.86
C ARG A 165 -39.07 -18.84 9.39
N LEU A 166 -38.12 -19.71 9.01
CA LEU A 166 -37.94 -20.17 7.65
C LEU A 166 -38.38 -21.64 7.49
N ALA A 167 -39.35 -21.89 6.60
CA ALA A 167 -39.80 -23.24 6.27
C ALA A 167 -38.74 -24.07 5.53
N SER A 168 -37.77 -23.41 4.87
CA SER A 168 -36.75 -24.05 4.02
C SER A 168 -35.52 -24.56 4.77
N GLY A 169 -35.36 -24.23 6.05
CA GLY A 169 -34.15 -24.55 6.84
C GLY A 169 -32.87 -23.85 6.36
N ALA A 170 -32.94 -22.93 5.39
CA ALA A 170 -31.78 -22.27 4.78
C ALA A 170 -31.36 -20.97 5.48
N ALA A 171 -31.50 -20.87 6.80
CA ALA A 171 -31.27 -19.63 7.55
C ALA A 171 -29.83 -19.14 7.47
N VAL A 172 -28.86 -20.05 7.56
CA VAL A 172 -27.42 -19.74 7.51
C VAL A 172 -27.08 -19.02 6.21
N GLY A 173 -27.52 -19.55 5.07
CA GLY A 173 -27.23 -18.97 3.75
C GLY A 173 -27.81 -17.57 3.53
N HIS A 174 -29.03 -17.31 4.02
CA HIS A 174 -29.68 -16.00 3.87
C HIS A 174 -28.99 -14.92 4.72
N VAL A 175 -28.72 -15.21 6.01
CA VAL A 175 -28.05 -14.27 6.89
C VAL A 175 -26.62 -14.02 6.42
N TYR A 176 -25.89 -15.08 6.08
CA TYR A 176 -24.52 -14.98 5.59
C TYR A 176 -24.46 -14.13 4.32
N ALA A 177 -25.31 -14.39 3.33
CA ALA A 177 -25.35 -13.59 2.11
C ALA A 177 -25.69 -12.11 2.37
N ALA A 178 -26.69 -11.82 3.22
CA ALA A 178 -27.07 -10.44 3.55
C ALA A 178 -25.96 -9.69 4.30
N ASN A 179 -25.31 -10.34 5.26
CA ASN A 179 -24.17 -9.80 5.99
C ASN A 179 -22.98 -9.54 5.05
N THR A 180 -22.63 -10.51 4.20
CA THR A 180 -21.50 -10.38 3.29
C THR A 180 -21.76 -9.36 2.17
N LEU A 181 -23.01 -9.16 1.72
CA LEU A 181 -23.35 -8.04 0.83
C LEU A 181 -23.21 -6.68 1.51
N GLY A 182 -23.61 -6.60 2.78
CA GLY A 182 -23.35 -5.43 3.62
C GLY A 182 -21.87 -5.13 3.76
N ALA A 183 -21.07 -6.17 3.98
CA ALA A 183 -19.62 -6.12 4.03
C ALA A 183 -19.01 -5.57 2.72
N VAL A 184 -19.47 -6.01 1.54
CA VAL A 184 -19.05 -5.45 0.25
C VAL A 184 -19.31 -3.94 0.19
N ALA A 185 -20.51 -3.50 0.56
CA ALA A 185 -20.86 -2.08 0.58
C ALA A 185 -20.02 -1.31 1.62
N GLY A 186 -19.77 -1.90 2.79
CA GLY A 186 -18.92 -1.36 3.86
C GLY A 186 -17.50 -1.16 3.40
N THR A 187 -16.90 -2.16 2.74
CA THR A 187 -15.54 -2.09 2.19
C THR A 187 -15.39 -0.94 1.21
N LEU A 188 -16.29 -0.85 0.23
CA LEU A 188 -16.24 0.19 -0.79
C LEU A 188 -16.53 1.58 -0.21
N ALA A 189 -17.60 1.74 0.58
CA ALA A 189 -17.95 3.03 1.16
C ALA A 189 -16.87 3.53 2.13
N THR A 190 -16.33 2.64 2.96
CA THR A 190 -15.29 2.99 3.95
C THR A 190 -14.03 3.49 3.27
N ALA A 191 -13.53 2.76 2.27
CA ALA A 191 -12.30 3.11 1.57
C ALA A 191 -12.44 4.36 0.68
N PHE A 192 -13.55 4.48 -0.06
CA PHE A 192 -13.71 5.53 -1.07
C PHE A 192 -14.34 6.83 -0.54
N LEU A 193 -15.15 6.75 0.51
CA LEU A 193 -15.99 7.88 0.93
C LEU A 193 -15.76 8.24 2.40
N ILE A 194 -15.84 7.27 3.31
CA ILE A 194 -15.93 7.56 4.74
C ILE A 194 -14.56 7.92 5.33
N ILE A 195 -13.51 7.12 5.09
CA ILE A 195 -12.15 7.43 5.58
C ILE A 195 -11.64 8.75 4.98
N PRO A 196 -11.71 8.98 3.65
CA PRO A 196 -11.28 10.26 3.07
C PRO A 196 -12.03 11.48 3.62
N ALA A 197 -13.32 11.35 3.97
CA ALA A 197 -14.12 12.45 4.47
C ALA A 197 -14.01 12.68 5.98
N LEU A 198 -13.95 11.62 6.78
CA LEU A 198 -14.10 11.68 8.24
C LEU A 198 -12.80 11.37 9.01
N GLY A 199 -11.88 10.62 8.42
CA GLY A 199 -10.75 10.00 9.14
C GLY A 199 -11.11 8.70 9.84
N LEU A 200 -10.12 8.08 10.50
CA LEU A 200 -10.22 6.75 11.10
C LEU A 200 -11.14 6.73 12.33
N SER A 201 -10.92 7.62 13.30
CA SER A 201 -11.67 7.62 14.57
C SER A 201 -13.15 7.93 14.37
N ALA A 202 -13.48 8.91 13.52
CA ALA A 202 -14.88 9.23 13.22
C ALA A 202 -15.58 8.11 12.43
N THR A 203 -14.84 7.35 11.61
CA THR A 203 -15.35 6.14 10.97
C THR A 203 -15.72 5.08 12.01
N LEU A 204 -14.89 4.86 13.04
CA LEU A 204 -15.22 3.93 14.15
C LEU A 204 -16.48 4.36 14.91
N VAL A 205 -16.65 5.66 15.15
CA VAL A 205 -17.87 6.19 15.78
C VAL A 205 -19.10 5.92 14.92
N LEU A 206 -19.01 6.15 13.60
CA LEU A 206 -20.09 5.85 12.67
C LEU A 206 -20.47 4.37 12.70
N CYS A 207 -19.49 3.47 12.64
CA CYS A 207 -19.71 2.03 12.76
C CYS A 207 -20.37 1.67 14.10
N ALA A 208 -19.95 2.27 15.22
CA ALA A 208 -20.53 2.01 16.54
C ALA A 208 -22.00 2.46 16.64
N VAL A 209 -22.33 3.60 16.02
CA VAL A 209 -23.72 4.07 15.89
C VAL A 209 -24.56 3.09 15.06
N LEU A 210 -24.01 2.54 13.96
CA LEU A 210 -24.68 1.53 13.16
C LEU A 210 -24.96 0.26 13.98
N ASN A 211 -23.99 -0.23 14.77
CA ASN A 211 -24.22 -1.40 15.65
C ASN A 211 -25.28 -1.13 16.71
N ALA A 212 -25.28 0.05 17.33
CA ALA A 212 -26.34 0.44 18.27
C ALA A 212 -27.73 0.47 17.60
N GLY A 213 -27.79 0.92 16.34
CA GLY A 213 -28.98 0.84 15.49
C GLY A 213 -29.42 -0.60 15.23
N CYS A 214 -28.49 -1.49 14.88
CA CYS A 214 -28.74 -2.93 14.72
C CYS A 214 -29.28 -3.57 16.00
N ALA A 215 -28.70 -3.24 17.16
CA ALA A 215 -29.15 -3.71 18.46
C ALA A 215 -30.59 -3.27 18.75
N ALA A 216 -30.90 -1.98 18.56
CA ALA A 216 -32.24 -1.43 18.76
C ALA A 216 -33.28 -2.06 17.81
N ALA A 217 -32.93 -2.21 16.54
CA ALA A 217 -33.78 -2.84 15.53
C ALA A 217 -34.06 -4.31 15.86
N MET A 218 -33.06 -5.07 16.31
CA MET A 218 -33.25 -6.47 16.68
C MET A 218 -34.13 -6.62 17.94
N LEU A 219 -33.99 -5.74 18.93
CA LEU A 219 -34.88 -5.72 20.09
C LEU A 219 -36.32 -5.34 19.71
N ALA A 220 -36.52 -4.49 18.70
CA ALA A 220 -37.85 -4.18 18.18
C ALA A 220 -38.47 -5.42 17.48
N VAL A 221 -37.69 -6.13 16.67
CA VAL A 221 -38.11 -7.41 16.06
C VAL A 221 -38.46 -8.46 17.12
N ALA A 222 -37.77 -8.45 18.27
CA ALA A 222 -38.04 -9.37 19.37
C ALA A 222 -39.39 -9.12 20.10
N ARG A 223 -39.98 -7.93 19.94
CA ARG A 223 -41.30 -7.59 20.53
C ARG A 223 -42.46 -8.24 19.77
N ASP A 224 -42.24 -8.61 18.51
CA ASP A 224 -43.21 -9.40 17.75
C ASP A 224 -43.24 -10.85 18.28
N LYS A 225 -44.35 -11.22 18.92
CA LYS A 225 -44.62 -12.57 19.42
C LYS A 225 -44.71 -13.56 18.25
N ALA A 226 -43.57 -14.13 17.85
CA ALA A 226 -43.56 -15.36 17.07
C ALA A 226 -44.06 -16.52 17.96
N PRO A 227 -44.71 -17.55 17.38
CA PRO A 227 -45.01 -18.78 18.11
C PRO A 227 -43.71 -19.31 18.70
N THR A 228 -43.69 -19.46 20.02
CA THR A 228 -42.53 -20.05 20.72
C THR A 228 -42.47 -21.50 20.26
N PRO A 229 -41.45 -21.95 19.49
CA PRO A 229 -41.27 -23.37 19.30
C PRO A 229 -41.04 -23.95 20.70
N ALA A 230 -41.67 -25.08 21.02
CA ALA A 230 -41.30 -25.84 22.20
C ALA A 230 -39.77 -25.97 22.17
N ALA A 231 -39.09 -25.47 23.21
CA ALA A 231 -37.65 -25.53 23.31
C ALA A 231 -37.25 -27.00 23.12
N ARG A 232 -36.79 -27.37 21.92
CA ARG A 232 -36.23 -28.69 21.71
C ARG A 232 -34.99 -28.68 22.58
N PRO A 233 -34.88 -29.56 23.61
CA PRO A 233 -33.63 -29.68 24.32
C PRO A 233 -32.64 -30.26 23.31
N ILE A 234 -31.92 -29.39 22.61
CA ILE A 234 -30.80 -29.79 21.78
C ILE A 234 -29.76 -30.26 22.81
N ARG A 235 -29.79 -31.54 23.17
CA ARG A 235 -28.62 -32.24 23.68
C ARG A 235 -27.63 -32.25 22.52
N ALA A 236 -26.95 -31.12 22.33
CA ALA A 236 -25.87 -31.03 21.37
C ALA A 236 -24.83 -32.06 21.82
N PRO A 237 -24.47 -33.04 20.99
CA PRO A 237 -23.42 -33.98 21.35
C PRO A 237 -22.15 -33.18 21.69
N ALA A 238 -21.43 -33.59 22.74
CA ALA A 238 -20.13 -33.03 23.04
C ALA A 238 -19.26 -33.13 21.77
N ILE A 239 -18.43 -32.10 21.50
CA ILE A 239 -17.45 -32.20 20.41
C ILE A 239 -16.60 -33.41 20.76
N SER A 240 -16.63 -34.41 19.89
CA SER A 240 -15.93 -35.67 20.05
C SER A 240 -15.21 -36.00 18.75
N SER A 241 -14.43 -37.08 18.75
CA SER A 241 -13.81 -37.60 17.53
C SER A 241 -14.85 -37.87 16.41
N ALA A 242 -16.11 -38.16 16.76
CA ALA A 242 -17.20 -38.33 15.81
C ALA A 242 -17.62 -37.03 15.08
N SER A 243 -17.24 -35.85 15.58
CA SER A 243 -17.51 -34.55 14.94
C SER A 243 -16.48 -34.19 13.86
N LEU A 244 -15.29 -34.80 13.89
CA LEU A 244 -14.17 -34.49 13.02
C LEU A 244 -14.49 -34.60 11.51
N PRO A 245 -15.26 -35.59 11.01
CA PRO A 245 -15.59 -35.69 9.59
C PRO A 245 -16.42 -34.52 9.04
N VAL A 246 -17.04 -33.73 9.91
CA VAL A 246 -17.85 -32.55 9.54
C VAL A 246 -17.05 -31.26 9.74
N LEU A 247 -16.22 -31.20 10.78
CA LEU A 247 -15.43 -30.01 11.11
C LEU A 247 -14.13 -29.90 10.29
N ALA A 248 -13.46 -31.00 9.96
CA ALA A 248 -12.21 -30.97 9.20
C ALA A 248 -12.37 -30.40 7.78
N PRO A 249 -13.41 -30.73 6.99
CA PRO A 249 -13.65 -30.06 5.71
C PRO A 249 -13.93 -28.56 5.86
N LEU A 250 -14.61 -28.15 6.92
CA LEU A 250 -14.86 -26.72 7.20
C LEU A 250 -13.57 -25.99 7.52
N PHE A 251 -12.73 -26.55 8.40
CA PHE A 251 -11.40 -26.01 8.68
C PHE A 251 -10.55 -25.88 7.41
N LEU A 252 -10.50 -26.95 6.60
CA LEU A 252 -9.70 -26.95 5.39
C LEU A 252 -10.21 -25.93 4.36
N THR A 253 -11.53 -25.82 4.16
CA THR A 253 -12.10 -24.84 3.23
C THR A 253 -11.86 -23.39 3.69
N GLY A 254 -11.80 -23.13 4.99
CA GLY A 254 -11.41 -21.81 5.51
C GLY A 254 -9.93 -21.49 5.26
N LEU A 255 -9.06 -22.47 5.52
CA LEU A 255 -7.63 -22.38 5.26
C LEU A 255 -7.32 -22.14 3.77
N LEU A 256 -7.94 -22.92 2.88
CA LEU A 256 -7.72 -22.82 1.44
C LEU A 256 -8.44 -21.61 0.82
N GLY A 257 -9.58 -21.18 1.38
CA GLY A 257 -10.33 -20.03 0.89
C GLY A 257 -9.57 -18.71 1.09
N ILE A 258 -9.07 -18.45 2.31
CA ILE A 258 -8.22 -17.28 2.58
C ILE A 258 -6.82 -17.47 2.00
N GLY A 259 -6.30 -18.70 1.93
CA GLY A 259 -5.04 -18.98 1.23
C GLY A 259 -5.09 -18.56 -0.24
N TYR A 260 -6.21 -18.79 -0.92
CA TYR A 260 -6.43 -18.36 -2.30
C TYR A 260 -6.43 -16.84 -2.43
N GLU A 261 -7.06 -16.15 -1.47
CA GLU A 261 -7.08 -14.69 -1.39
C GLU A 261 -5.66 -14.12 -1.29
N VAL A 262 -4.89 -14.60 -0.31
CA VAL A 262 -3.51 -14.16 -0.06
C VAL A 262 -2.63 -14.35 -1.29
N LEU A 263 -2.71 -15.52 -1.94
CA LEU A 263 -1.93 -15.79 -3.15
C LEU A 263 -2.37 -14.91 -4.34
N THR A 264 -3.68 -14.69 -4.51
CA THR A 264 -4.22 -13.90 -5.63
C THR A 264 -3.88 -12.42 -5.47
N VAL A 265 -4.07 -11.85 -4.27
CA VAL A 265 -3.65 -10.48 -3.95
C VAL A 265 -2.16 -10.32 -4.20
N ARG A 266 -1.34 -11.30 -3.80
CA ARG A 266 0.12 -11.25 -4.02
C ARG A 266 0.49 -11.23 -5.50
N VAL A 267 -0.14 -12.05 -6.34
CA VAL A 267 0.13 -12.06 -7.77
C VAL A 267 -0.35 -10.78 -8.43
N LEU A 268 -1.55 -10.30 -8.11
CA LEU A 268 -2.11 -9.07 -8.65
C LEU A 268 -1.33 -7.82 -8.20
N SER A 269 -0.74 -7.84 -7.01
CA SER A 269 0.10 -6.73 -6.53
C SER A 269 1.32 -6.46 -7.42
N GLN A 270 1.68 -7.41 -8.30
CA GLN A 270 2.78 -7.19 -9.25
C GLN A 270 2.40 -6.35 -10.48
N ILE A 271 1.10 -6.09 -10.70
CA ILE A 271 0.61 -5.40 -11.91
C ILE A 271 -0.39 -4.27 -11.61
N LEU A 272 -1.01 -4.27 -10.43
CA LEU A 272 -1.94 -3.23 -9.99
C LEU A 272 -1.19 -2.09 -9.27
N GLU A 273 -1.85 -0.94 -9.11
CA GLU A 273 -1.21 0.24 -8.53
C GLU A 273 -0.97 0.14 -7.00
N ASN A 274 -1.52 -0.88 -6.33
CA ASN A 274 -1.36 -1.15 -4.89
C ASN A 274 -1.76 0.02 -3.98
N THR A 275 -2.93 0.61 -4.25
CA THR A 275 -3.49 1.70 -3.46
C THR A 275 -4.55 1.19 -2.46
N ILE A 276 -4.98 2.05 -1.54
CA ILE A 276 -6.16 1.80 -0.68
C ILE A 276 -7.39 1.36 -1.49
N TYR A 277 -7.56 1.92 -2.68
CA TYR A 277 -8.69 1.64 -3.56
C TYR A 277 -8.55 0.28 -4.25
N THR A 278 -7.33 -0.08 -4.67
CA THR A 278 -7.03 -1.40 -5.23
C THR A 278 -7.39 -2.49 -4.22
N PHE A 279 -6.92 -2.38 -2.99
CA PHE A 279 -7.19 -3.37 -1.94
C PHE A 279 -8.70 -3.51 -1.67
N ALA A 280 -9.42 -2.39 -1.54
CA ALA A 280 -10.86 -2.38 -1.33
C ALA A 280 -11.63 -3.07 -2.47
N VAL A 281 -11.23 -2.86 -3.72
CA VAL A 281 -11.82 -3.49 -4.89
C VAL A 281 -11.55 -5.01 -4.93
N LEU A 282 -10.33 -5.45 -4.62
CA LEU A 282 -10.00 -6.88 -4.56
C LEU A 282 -10.84 -7.59 -3.49
N LEU A 283 -10.89 -7.03 -2.28
CA LEU A 283 -11.68 -7.56 -1.16
C LEU A 283 -13.18 -7.56 -1.47
N ALA A 284 -13.70 -6.50 -2.08
CA ALA A 284 -15.10 -6.42 -2.51
C ALA A 284 -15.45 -7.53 -3.52
N CYS A 285 -14.58 -7.83 -4.50
CA CYS A 285 -14.79 -8.92 -5.45
C CYS A 285 -14.80 -10.29 -4.76
N TYR A 286 -13.88 -10.53 -3.82
CA TYR A 286 -13.83 -11.76 -3.04
C TYR A 286 -15.13 -11.96 -2.23
N LEU A 287 -15.54 -10.94 -1.48
CA LEU A 287 -16.74 -10.97 -0.66
C LEU A 287 -18.02 -11.07 -1.51
N ALA A 288 -18.09 -10.36 -2.63
CA ALA A 288 -19.23 -10.44 -3.55
C ALA A 288 -19.39 -11.86 -4.07
N GLY A 289 -18.32 -12.48 -4.55
CA GLY A 289 -18.39 -13.85 -5.04
C GLY A 289 -18.84 -14.84 -3.96
N THR A 290 -18.26 -14.79 -2.75
CA THR A 290 -18.71 -15.66 -1.64
C THR A 290 -20.18 -15.42 -1.26
N ALA A 291 -20.66 -14.17 -1.25
CA ALA A 291 -22.06 -13.84 -0.99
C ALA A 291 -23.00 -14.38 -2.08
N LEU A 292 -22.65 -14.19 -3.36
CA LEU A 292 -23.41 -14.72 -4.50
C LEU A 292 -23.47 -16.26 -4.45
N GLY A 293 -22.34 -16.91 -4.17
CA GLY A 293 -22.25 -18.36 -4.02
C GLY A 293 -23.18 -18.89 -2.93
N ALA A 294 -23.15 -18.26 -1.76
CA ALA A 294 -24.02 -18.61 -0.64
C ALA A 294 -25.52 -18.42 -0.98
N ALA A 295 -25.88 -17.30 -1.61
CA ALA A 295 -27.25 -17.00 -2.01
C ALA A 295 -27.79 -18.00 -3.06
N VAL A 296 -26.98 -18.30 -4.09
CA VAL A 296 -27.32 -19.27 -5.14
C VAL A 296 -27.53 -20.66 -4.54
N TYR A 297 -26.63 -21.11 -3.66
CA TYR A 297 -26.76 -22.41 -3.01
C TYR A 297 -27.99 -22.47 -2.09
N ALA A 298 -28.24 -21.42 -1.30
CA ALA A 298 -29.40 -21.35 -0.42
C ALA A 298 -30.72 -21.48 -1.20
N ARG A 299 -30.83 -20.76 -2.34
CA ARG A 299 -31.97 -20.86 -3.24
C ARG A 299 -32.10 -22.25 -3.85
N TRP A 300 -30.99 -22.84 -4.31
CA TRP A 300 -30.98 -24.19 -4.88
C TRP A 300 -31.47 -25.24 -3.87
N ARG A 301 -30.97 -25.20 -2.62
CA ARG A 301 -31.41 -26.09 -1.53
C ARG A 301 -32.89 -25.89 -1.20
N SER A 302 -33.39 -24.65 -1.18
CA SER A 302 -34.81 -24.40 -0.91
C SER A 302 -35.76 -25.02 -1.93
N VAL A 303 -35.28 -25.23 -3.17
CA VAL A 303 -36.07 -25.83 -4.26
C VAL A 303 -35.87 -27.35 -4.33
N ARG A 304 -34.64 -27.84 -4.13
CA ARG A 304 -34.27 -29.25 -4.39
C ARG A 304 -34.09 -30.12 -3.13
N GLY A 305 -34.14 -29.54 -1.93
CA GLY A 305 -33.93 -30.27 -0.68
C GLY A 305 -32.45 -30.51 -0.33
N GLU A 306 -32.20 -31.40 0.64
CA GLU A 306 -30.85 -31.65 1.17
C GLU A 306 -29.97 -32.44 0.16
N PRO A 307 -28.79 -31.91 -0.22
CA PRO A 307 -27.89 -32.62 -1.12
C PRO A 307 -27.20 -33.81 -0.46
N GLY A 308 -27.15 -34.93 -1.17
CA GLY A 308 -26.29 -36.08 -0.82
C GLY A 308 -24.79 -35.81 -0.98
N ASP A 309 -23.95 -36.71 -0.48
CA ASP A 309 -22.48 -36.57 -0.48
C ASP A 309 -21.86 -36.37 -1.87
N GLY A 310 -22.45 -36.97 -2.91
CA GLY A 310 -21.99 -36.77 -4.29
C GLY A 310 -22.12 -35.33 -4.78
N ALA A 311 -23.14 -34.59 -4.34
CA ALA A 311 -23.32 -33.18 -4.72
C ALA A 311 -22.33 -32.26 -4.00
N VAL A 312 -22.00 -32.55 -2.73
CA VAL A 312 -20.92 -31.84 -2.02
C VAL A 312 -19.55 -32.16 -2.62
N GLY A 313 -19.29 -33.42 -2.98
CA GLY A 313 -18.07 -33.77 -3.69
C GLY A 313 -17.92 -33.05 -5.03
N LEU A 314 -19.03 -32.91 -5.79
CA LEU A 314 -19.04 -32.11 -7.02
C LEU A 314 -18.72 -30.63 -6.74
N LEU A 315 -19.28 -30.03 -5.68
CA LEU A 315 -18.97 -28.65 -5.30
C LEU A 315 -17.50 -28.47 -4.92
N VAL A 316 -16.90 -29.42 -4.21
CA VAL A 316 -15.45 -29.41 -3.91
C VAL A 316 -14.64 -29.46 -5.21
N THR A 317 -14.98 -30.34 -6.15
CA THR A 317 -14.32 -30.40 -7.46
C THR A 317 -14.48 -29.10 -8.25
N ILE A 318 -15.68 -28.53 -8.31
CA ILE A 318 -15.92 -27.23 -8.97
C ILE A 318 -15.06 -26.14 -8.32
N THR A 319 -14.97 -26.11 -6.99
CA THR A 319 -14.16 -25.13 -6.26
C THR A 319 -12.68 -25.26 -6.60
N ALA A 320 -12.15 -26.48 -6.56
CA ALA A 320 -10.73 -26.73 -6.87
C ALA A 320 -10.39 -26.38 -8.33
N LEU A 321 -11.25 -26.77 -9.28
CA LEU A 321 -11.07 -26.45 -10.69
C LEU A 321 -11.22 -24.95 -10.95
N ALA A 322 -12.14 -24.26 -10.27
CA ALA A 322 -12.27 -22.81 -10.37
C ALA A 322 -11.01 -22.11 -9.84
N CYS A 323 -10.43 -22.57 -8.72
CA CYS A 323 -9.15 -22.05 -8.21
C CYS A 323 -8.02 -22.22 -9.23
N LEU A 324 -7.91 -23.39 -9.86
CA LEU A 324 -6.90 -23.66 -10.91
C LEU A 324 -7.14 -22.80 -12.16
N ALA A 325 -8.39 -22.65 -12.58
CA ALA A 325 -8.74 -21.79 -13.71
C ALA A 325 -8.41 -20.31 -13.41
N GLY A 326 -8.73 -19.83 -12.19
CA GLY A 326 -8.34 -18.52 -11.72
C GLY A 326 -6.82 -18.33 -11.72
N ALA A 327 -6.07 -19.31 -11.21
CA ALA A 327 -4.60 -19.28 -11.25
C ALA A 327 -4.04 -19.26 -12.69
N ALA A 328 -4.64 -19.98 -13.62
CA ALA A 328 -4.25 -19.94 -15.03
C ALA A 328 -4.56 -18.56 -15.66
N LEU A 329 -5.74 -18.00 -15.38
CA LEU A 329 -6.15 -16.67 -15.85
C LEU A 329 -5.27 -15.55 -15.29
N LEU A 330 -4.79 -15.70 -14.05
CA LEU A 330 -3.82 -14.78 -13.47
C LEU A 330 -2.57 -14.68 -14.35
N GLY A 331 -2.11 -15.77 -14.98
CA GLY A 331 -0.97 -15.73 -15.92
C GLY A 331 -1.17 -14.82 -17.13
N ALA A 332 -2.42 -14.57 -17.55
CA ALA A 332 -2.77 -13.65 -18.63
C ALA A 332 -3.16 -12.24 -18.12
N SER A 333 -3.24 -12.03 -16.80
CA SER A 333 -3.77 -10.79 -16.21
C SER A 333 -3.03 -9.53 -16.65
N GLY A 334 -1.71 -9.57 -16.80
CA GLY A 334 -0.93 -8.44 -17.30
C GLY A 334 -1.33 -7.98 -18.70
N GLN A 335 -1.58 -8.92 -19.62
CA GLN A 335 -2.02 -8.61 -20.99
C GLN A 335 -3.47 -8.10 -21.01
N ILE A 336 -4.34 -8.71 -20.20
CA ILE A 336 -5.74 -8.28 -20.07
C ILE A 336 -5.79 -6.86 -19.50
N LEU A 337 -5.01 -6.57 -18.46
CA LEU A 337 -4.93 -5.26 -17.83
C LEU A 337 -4.41 -4.21 -18.83
N ALA A 338 -3.36 -4.51 -19.59
CA ALA A 338 -2.85 -3.62 -20.62
C ALA A 338 -3.91 -3.31 -21.68
N THR A 339 -4.66 -4.33 -22.13
CA THR A 339 -5.77 -4.17 -23.09
C THR A 339 -6.88 -3.29 -22.52
N LEU A 340 -7.31 -3.53 -21.28
CA LEU A 340 -8.34 -2.72 -20.61
C LEU A 340 -7.86 -1.27 -20.41
N LYS A 341 -6.61 -1.08 -20.02
CA LYS A 341 -5.97 0.23 -19.87
C LYS A 341 -5.87 0.99 -21.21
N ALA A 342 -5.84 0.31 -22.35
CA ALA A 342 -5.87 0.92 -23.67
C ALA A 342 -7.29 1.28 -24.15
N LEU A 343 -8.31 0.50 -23.75
CA LEU A 343 -9.71 0.71 -24.14
C LEU A 343 -10.42 1.76 -23.28
N LEU A 344 -10.04 1.90 -22.00
CA LEU A 344 -10.70 2.79 -21.05
C LEU A 344 -10.06 4.19 -21.02
N PRO A 345 -10.84 5.25 -20.73
CA PRO A 345 -10.30 6.60 -20.57
C PRO A 345 -9.22 6.69 -19.49
N VAL A 346 -8.20 7.52 -19.71
CA VAL A 346 -7.13 7.81 -18.73
C VAL A 346 -7.67 8.70 -17.61
N THR A 347 -8.46 8.09 -16.73
CA THR A 347 -9.12 8.71 -15.57
C THR A 347 -9.03 7.75 -14.38
N VAL A 348 -9.19 8.27 -13.16
CA VAL A 348 -9.20 7.45 -11.94
C VAL A 348 -10.26 6.33 -12.05
N ALA A 349 -11.47 6.67 -12.46
CA ALA A 349 -12.55 5.71 -12.67
C ALA A 349 -12.23 4.67 -13.75
N GLY A 350 -11.62 5.09 -14.87
CA GLY A 350 -11.23 4.19 -15.96
C GLY A 350 -10.16 3.18 -15.53
N ARG A 351 -9.13 3.61 -14.79
CA ARG A 351 -8.11 2.68 -14.27
C ARG A 351 -8.66 1.74 -13.23
N LEU A 352 -9.42 2.24 -12.25
CA LEU A 352 -10.05 1.41 -11.23
C LEU A 352 -11.03 0.40 -11.84
N SER A 353 -11.75 0.77 -12.91
CA SER A 353 -12.61 -0.17 -13.63
C SER A 353 -11.83 -1.30 -14.28
N ALA A 354 -10.61 -1.03 -14.78
CA ALA A 354 -9.71 -2.05 -15.28
C ALA A 354 -9.24 -2.99 -14.16
N GLU A 355 -8.85 -2.45 -13.00
CA GLU A 355 -8.45 -3.24 -11.83
C GLU A 355 -9.62 -4.10 -11.32
N LEU A 356 -10.83 -3.53 -11.22
CA LEU A 356 -12.06 -4.23 -10.84
C LEU A 356 -12.38 -5.37 -11.79
N ALA A 357 -12.24 -5.18 -13.10
CA ALA A 357 -12.49 -6.23 -14.08
C ALA A 357 -11.51 -7.41 -13.93
N ILE A 358 -10.22 -7.13 -13.72
CA ILE A 358 -9.21 -8.18 -13.44
C ILE A 358 -9.51 -8.88 -12.12
N ALA A 359 -9.83 -8.12 -11.08
CA ALA A 359 -10.21 -8.65 -9.77
C ALA A 359 -11.43 -9.56 -9.88
N ALA A 360 -12.46 -9.15 -10.64
CA ALA A 360 -13.67 -9.93 -10.85
C ALA A 360 -13.38 -11.25 -11.59
N VAL A 361 -12.53 -11.22 -12.62
CA VAL A 361 -12.11 -12.43 -13.35
C VAL A 361 -11.34 -13.39 -12.45
N ALA A 362 -10.43 -12.87 -11.62
CA ALA A 362 -9.62 -13.68 -10.73
C ALA A 362 -10.44 -14.24 -9.55
N PHE A 363 -11.30 -13.42 -8.93
CA PHE A 363 -11.97 -13.78 -7.68
C PHE A 363 -13.36 -14.37 -7.86
N LEU A 364 -14.23 -13.84 -8.73
CA LEU A 364 -15.66 -14.19 -8.69
C LEU A 364 -15.91 -15.70 -8.88
N PRO A 365 -15.37 -16.39 -9.92
CA PRO A 365 -15.70 -17.81 -10.11
C PRO A 365 -15.21 -18.70 -8.95
N PRO A 366 -13.95 -18.62 -8.48
CA PRO A 366 -13.50 -19.39 -7.32
C PRO A 366 -14.29 -19.08 -6.05
N THR A 367 -14.51 -17.80 -5.75
CA THR A 367 -15.13 -17.39 -4.48
C THR A 367 -16.63 -17.66 -4.44
N MET A 368 -17.32 -17.61 -5.60
CA MET A 368 -18.69 -18.13 -5.72
C MET A 368 -18.77 -19.62 -5.40
N ALA A 369 -17.84 -20.42 -5.93
CA ALA A 369 -17.79 -21.84 -5.60
C ALA A 369 -17.49 -22.07 -4.10
N MET A 370 -16.56 -21.31 -3.53
CA MET A 370 -16.24 -21.35 -2.09
C MET A 370 -17.43 -20.98 -1.21
N GLY A 371 -18.17 -19.91 -1.55
CA GLY A 371 -19.35 -19.48 -0.80
C GLY A 371 -20.48 -20.53 -0.80
N ALA A 372 -20.70 -21.17 -1.95
CA ALA A 372 -21.64 -22.28 -2.07
C ALA A 372 -21.18 -23.50 -1.24
N LEU A 373 -19.89 -23.87 -1.33
CA LEU A 373 -19.31 -24.99 -0.60
C LEU A 373 -19.34 -24.77 0.92
N PHE A 374 -18.96 -23.58 1.39
CA PHE A 374 -19.04 -23.20 2.81
C PHE A 374 -20.47 -23.34 3.31
N THR A 375 -21.44 -22.76 2.60
CA THR A 375 -22.85 -22.82 3.00
C THR A 375 -23.36 -24.27 3.07
N ALA A 376 -22.95 -25.13 2.12
CA ALA A 376 -23.29 -26.54 2.12
C ALA A 376 -22.76 -27.28 3.36
N LEU A 377 -21.48 -27.07 3.68
CA LEU A 377 -20.82 -27.72 4.80
C LEU A 377 -21.29 -27.16 6.15
N ALA A 378 -21.46 -25.84 6.25
CA ALA A 378 -21.91 -25.15 7.46
C ALA A 378 -23.34 -25.55 7.83
N GLN A 379 -24.23 -25.68 6.84
CA GLN A 379 -25.58 -26.14 7.10
C GLN A 379 -25.59 -27.62 7.54
N ARG A 380 -24.77 -28.50 6.94
CA ARG A 380 -24.60 -29.89 7.42
C ARG A 380 -24.05 -29.95 8.85
N ALA A 381 -23.13 -29.05 9.20
CA ALA A 381 -22.63 -28.93 10.56
C ALA A 381 -23.71 -28.47 11.52
N SER A 382 -24.52 -27.47 11.14
CA SER A 382 -25.65 -27.00 11.94
C SER A 382 -26.67 -28.12 12.17
N ASP A 383 -27.05 -28.82 11.10
CA ASP A 383 -28.02 -29.93 11.13
C ASP A 383 -27.56 -31.09 12.03
N ARG A 384 -26.25 -31.39 12.09
CA ARG A 384 -25.69 -32.50 12.89
C ARG A 384 -25.29 -32.13 14.31
N LEU A 385 -24.82 -30.90 14.54
CA LEU A 385 -24.23 -30.46 15.81
C LEU A 385 -25.18 -29.56 16.61
N GLY A 386 -26.35 -29.22 16.06
CA GLY A 386 -27.38 -28.43 16.75
C GLY A 386 -27.09 -26.93 16.74
N GLY A 387 -26.54 -26.40 15.66
CA GLY A 387 -26.26 -24.98 15.44
C GLY A 387 -24.98 -24.73 14.62
N VAL A 388 -24.90 -23.58 13.96
CA VAL A 388 -23.79 -23.26 13.04
C VAL A 388 -22.45 -23.03 13.75
N GLY A 389 -22.47 -22.74 15.06
CA GLY A 389 -21.32 -22.29 15.85
C GLY A 389 -20.03 -23.11 15.68
N PRO A 390 -20.01 -24.42 16.01
CA PRO A 390 -18.81 -25.25 15.87
C PRO A 390 -18.27 -25.34 14.43
N GLY A 391 -19.17 -25.39 13.45
CA GLY A 391 -18.80 -25.44 12.04
C GLY A 391 -18.15 -24.14 11.55
N LEU A 392 -18.77 -23.01 11.90
CA LEU A 392 -18.21 -21.68 11.65
C LEU A 392 -16.85 -21.53 12.34
N ALA A 393 -16.74 -21.91 13.61
CA ALA A 393 -15.48 -21.83 14.36
C ALA A 393 -14.34 -22.63 13.70
N ALA A 394 -14.61 -23.84 13.23
CA ALA A 394 -13.62 -24.65 12.52
C ALA A 394 -13.15 -23.95 11.23
N ASN A 395 -14.09 -23.45 10.42
CA ASN A 395 -13.77 -22.73 9.19
C ASN A 395 -12.96 -21.46 9.45
N THR A 396 -13.42 -20.63 10.37
CA THR A 396 -12.77 -19.37 10.74
C THR A 396 -11.38 -19.60 11.36
N LEU A 397 -11.17 -20.69 12.11
CA LEU A 397 -9.83 -21.05 12.62
C LEU A 397 -8.87 -21.41 11.48
N GLY A 398 -9.35 -22.14 10.46
CA GLY A 398 -8.56 -22.40 9.25
C GLY A 398 -8.20 -21.10 8.52
N ALA A 399 -9.17 -20.20 8.38
CA ALA A 399 -8.97 -18.86 7.82
C ALA A 399 -7.93 -18.04 8.60
N ALA A 400 -7.93 -18.09 9.94
CA ALA A 400 -6.96 -17.37 10.76
C ALA A 400 -5.50 -17.81 10.55
N LEU A 401 -5.28 -19.08 10.21
CA LEU A 401 -3.95 -19.67 9.97
C LEU A 401 -3.46 -19.45 8.53
N ALA A 402 -4.36 -19.19 7.59
CA ALA A 402 -4.01 -19.10 6.17
C ALA A 402 -3.01 -17.97 5.86
N PRO A 403 -3.16 -16.73 6.35
CA PRO A 403 -2.22 -15.66 6.06
C PRO A 403 -0.80 -15.96 6.56
N MET A 404 -0.66 -16.65 7.70
CA MET A 404 0.62 -17.08 8.27
C MET A 404 1.30 -18.18 7.45
N LEU A 405 0.51 -19.10 6.89
CA LEU A 405 1.02 -20.23 6.12
C LEU A 405 1.32 -19.84 4.67
N PHE A 406 0.38 -19.20 3.98
CA PHE A 406 0.51 -18.95 2.55
C PHE A 406 1.44 -17.78 2.22
N GLY A 407 1.41 -16.71 3.03
CA GLY A 407 2.23 -15.52 2.79
C GLY A 407 3.70 -15.74 3.18
N PRO A 408 4.05 -15.76 4.48
CA PRO A 408 5.46 -15.86 4.91
C PRO A 408 6.14 -17.22 4.66
N VAL A 409 5.39 -18.33 4.54
CA VAL A 409 5.99 -19.68 4.48
C VAL A 409 5.93 -20.25 3.05
N LEU A 410 4.76 -20.51 2.50
CA LEU A 410 4.65 -21.23 1.23
C LEU A 410 5.15 -20.40 0.05
N LEU A 411 4.81 -19.10 -0.01
CA LEU A 411 5.15 -18.27 -1.15
C LEU A 411 6.69 -18.12 -1.35
N PRO A 412 7.51 -17.78 -0.34
CA PRO A 412 8.97 -17.71 -0.53
C PRO A 412 9.62 -19.07 -0.82
N LEU A 413 9.05 -20.18 -0.35
CA LEU A 413 9.63 -21.52 -0.50
C LEU A 413 9.42 -22.10 -1.90
N MET A 414 8.24 -21.92 -2.49
CA MET A 414 7.90 -22.57 -3.77
C MET A 414 7.36 -21.60 -4.84
N GLY A 415 7.07 -20.34 -4.51
CA GLY A 415 6.48 -19.38 -5.43
C GLY A 415 4.97 -19.59 -5.65
N ALA A 416 4.31 -18.58 -6.23
CA ALA A 416 2.85 -18.54 -6.35
C ALA A 416 2.25 -19.70 -7.16
N LYS A 417 2.88 -20.10 -8.28
CA LYS A 417 2.36 -21.16 -9.17
C LYS A 417 2.21 -22.48 -8.43
N TYR A 418 3.25 -22.89 -7.71
CA TYR A 418 3.25 -24.15 -6.99
C TYR A 418 2.39 -24.08 -5.73
N ALA A 419 2.30 -22.91 -5.08
CA ALA A 419 1.38 -22.69 -3.98
C ALA A 419 -0.10 -22.85 -4.39
N PHE A 420 -0.50 -22.32 -5.57
CA PHE A 420 -1.85 -22.56 -6.12
C PHE A 420 -2.11 -24.02 -6.48
N ALA A 421 -1.11 -24.71 -7.04
CA ALA A 421 -1.22 -26.14 -7.34
C ALA A 421 -1.41 -26.98 -6.06
N LEU A 422 -0.63 -26.68 -5.01
CA LEU A 422 -0.78 -27.32 -3.70
C LEU A 422 -2.15 -27.03 -3.08
N LEU A 423 -2.62 -25.79 -3.15
CA LEU A 423 -3.92 -25.37 -2.65
C LEU A 423 -5.07 -26.14 -3.34
N ALA A 424 -5.03 -26.24 -4.67
CA ALA A 424 -6.02 -26.99 -5.43
C ALA A 424 -5.99 -28.49 -5.14
N ALA A 425 -4.79 -29.08 -5.03
CA ALA A 425 -4.64 -30.48 -4.63
C ALA A 425 -5.16 -30.73 -3.20
N ALA A 426 -4.96 -29.78 -2.29
CA ALA A 426 -5.44 -29.89 -0.92
C ALA A 426 -6.97 -29.95 -0.82
N TYR A 427 -7.72 -29.34 -1.74
CA TYR A 427 -9.18 -29.50 -1.78
C TYR A 427 -9.63 -30.97 -1.95
N VAL A 428 -8.80 -31.84 -2.52
CA VAL A 428 -9.08 -33.29 -2.61
C VAL A 428 -9.23 -33.91 -1.21
N LEU A 429 -8.54 -33.38 -0.21
CA LEU A 429 -8.65 -33.84 1.18
C LEU A 429 -10.01 -33.48 1.81
N ALA A 430 -10.75 -32.52 1.25
CA ALA A 430 -12.13 -32.20 1.67
C ALA A 430 -13.18 -33.10 0.99
N LEU A 431 -12.80 -33.98 0.06
CA LEU A 431 -13.77 -34.85 -0.62
C LEU A 431 -14.27 -35.96 0.30
N PRO A 432 -15.60 -36.18 0.39
CA PRO A 432 -16.11 -37.41 0.96
C PRO A 432 -15.78 -38.55 -0.03
N LEU A 433 -14.74 -39.33 0.23
CA LEU A 433 -14.25 -40.43 -0.64
C LEU A 433 -15.20 -41.64 -0.66
N ARG A 434 -16.47 -41.42 -1.00
CA ARG A 434 -17.54 -42.42 -1.02
C ARG A 434 -18.37 -42.23 -2.28
N GLY A 435 -17.95 -42.83 -3.39
CA GLY A 435 -18.71 -42.86 -4.65
C GLY A 435 -17.87 -42.66 -5.91
N ARG A 436 -18.41 -43.04 -7.07
CA ARG A 436 -17.74 -42.89 -8.38
C ARG A 436 -17.54 -41.43 -8.77
N THR A 437 -18.49 -40.55 -8.44
CA THR A 437 -18.42 -39.12 -8.80
C THR A 437 -17.32 -38.38 -8.05
N THR A 438 -17.12 -38.68 -6.75
CA THR A 438 -16.09 -38.05 -5.93
C THR A 438 -14.68 -38.54 -6.30
N LEU A 439 -14.53 -39.81 -6.66
CA LEU A 439 -13.28 -40.36 -7.19
C LEU A 439 -12.91 -39.75 -8.55
N ALA A 440 -13.88 -39.67 -9.47
CA ALA A 440 -13.68 -39.02 -10.77
C ALA A 440 -13.31 -37.53 -10.61
N GLY A 441 -14.00 -36.81 -9.71
CA GLY A 441 -13.69 -35.41 -9.41
C GLY A 441 -12.31 -35.21 -8.79
N GLY A 442 -11.87 -36.10 -7.90
CA GLY A 442 -10.51 -36.10 -7.36
C GLY A 442 -9.46 -36.34 -8.45
N GLY A 443 -9.66 -37.35 -9.30
CA GLY A 443 -8.78 -37.64 -10.44
C GLY A 443 -8.68 -36.46 -11.42
N LEU A 444 -9.80 -35.82 -11.74
CA LEU A 444 -9.84 -34.63 -12.60
C LEU A 444 -9.09 -33.44 -11.96
N THR A 445 -9.27 -33.21 -10.66
CA THR A 445 -8.58 -32.13 -9.93
C THR A 445 -7.07 -32.35 -9.93
N LEU A 446 -6.61 -33.57 -9.69
CA LEU A 446 -5.18 -33.92 -9.74
C LEU A 446 -4.60 -33.78 -11.15
N ALA A 447 -5.34 -34.22 -12.17
CA ALA A 447 -4.93 -34.07 -13.57
C ALA A 447 -4.83 -32.58 -13.97
N ALA A 448 -5.81 -31.75 -13.59
CA ALA A 448 -5.77 -30.31 -13.83
C ALA A 448 -4.64 -29.61 -13.06
N THR A 449 -4.35 -30.07 -11.84
CA THR A 449 -3.22 -29.58 -11.04
C THR A 449 -1.90 -29.89 -11.75
N LEU A 450 -1.72 -31.12 -12.22
CA LEU A 450 -0.53 -31.52 -12.99
C LEU A 450 -0.42 -30.71 -14.28
N ALA A 451 -1.54 -30.48 -14.98
CA ALA A 451 -1.57 -29.65 -16.17
C ALA A 451 -1.10 -28.21 -15.89
N LEU A 452 -1.55 -27.57 -14.80
CA LEU A 452 -1.08 -26.24 -14.41
C LEU A 452 0.42 -26.23 -14.10
N VAL A 453 0.92 -27.23 -13.37
CA VAL A 453 2.34 -27.36 -13.02
C VAL A 453 3.20 -27.47 -14.29
N LEU A 454 2.78 -28.30 -15.24
CA LEU A 454 3.48 -28.54 -16.50
C LEU A 454 3.30 -27.41 -17.53
N ALA A 455 2.22 -26.62 -17.43
CA ALA A 455 1.97 -25.52 -18.35
C ALA A 455 3.08 -24.45 -18.28
N PRO A 456 3.49 -23.85 -19.41
CA PRO A 456 4.49 -22.79 -19.46
C PRO A 456 3.93 -21.42 -19.01
N ILE A 457 3.10 -21.42 -17.96
CA ILE A 457 2.50 -20.22 -17.39
C ILE A 457 3.42 -19.69 -16.28
N SER A 458 3.75 -18.41 -16.36
CA SER A 458 4.44 -17.66 -15.31
C SER A 458 3.44 -16.83 -14.51
N LEU A 459 3.54 -16.89 -13.18
CA LEU A 459 2.86 -15.95 -12.27
C LEU A 459 3.84 -14.88 -11.73
N ARG A 460 4.98 -14.75 -12.38
CA ARG A 460 5.99 -13.71 -12.15
C ARG A 460 5.89 -12.70 -13.29
N PHE A 461 5.65 -11.44 -12.95
CA PHE A 461 5.42 -10.35 -13.89
C PHE A 461 6.63 -9.43 -14.04
N VAL A 462 7.81 -9.99 -14.29
CA VAL A 462 9.03 -9.19 -14.46
C VAL A 462 9.09 -8.61 -15.88
N GLN A 463 9.05 -7.28 -16.01
CA GLN A 463 9.25 -6.62 -17.30
C GLN A 463 10.74 -6.55 -17.63
N VAL A 464 11.15 -7.35 -18.63
CA VAL A 464 12.51 -7.29 -19.19
C VAL A 464 12.44 -6.53 -20.53
N PRO A 465 13.14 -5.39 -20.66
CA PRO A 465 13.14 -4.63 -21.91
C PRO A 465 13.82 -5.42 -23.04
N GLU A 466 13.51 -5.08 -24.28
CA GLU A 466 14.11 -5.74 -25.46
C GLU A 466 15.64 -5.65 -25.44
N GLY A 467 16.32 -6.78 -25.69
CA GLY A 467 17.77 -6.91 -25.55
C GLY A 467 18.29 -6.88 -24.10
N GLY A 468 17.40 -6.78 -23.11
CA GLY A 468 17.72 -6.86 -21.69
C GLY A 468 17.76 -8.29 -21.15
N ALA A 469 18.09 -8.42 -19.86
CA ALA A 469 18.11 -9.69 -19.16
C ALA A 469 17.67 -9.53 -17.69
N LEU A 470 16.95 -10.53 -17.18
CA LEU A 470 16.74 -10.70 -15.74
C LEU A 470 18.01 -11.31 -15.12
N GLU A 471 18.72 -10.54 -14.30
CA GLU A 471 19.97 -10.99 -13.68
C GLU A 471 19.75 -11.66 -12.31
N TRP A 472 18.74 -11.21 -11.57
CA TRP A 472 18.44 -11.73 -10.23
C TRP A 472 16.96 -11.54 -9.87
N HIS A 473 16.41 -12.48 -9.11
CA HIS A 473 15.02 -12.42 -8.63
C HIS A 473 14.83 -13.23 -7.35
N ARG A 474 14.07 -12.66 -6.40
CA ARG A 474 13.61 -13.33 -5.17
C ARG A 474 12.14 -13.02 -4.91
N ASP A 475 11.38 -14.07 -4.59
CA ASP A 475 10.05 -13.97 -4.01
C ASP A 475 10.20 -13.86 -2.48
N GLY A 476 10.19 -12.64 -1.95
CA GLY A 476 10.34 -12.38 -0.52
C GLY A 476 9.03 -12.45 0.25
N VAL A 477 9.12 -12.31 1.58
CA VAL A 477 7.92 -12.19 2.45
C VAL A 477 7.19 -10.87 2.16
N MET A 478 7.96 -9.77 2.06
CA MET A 478 7.40 -8.43 1.90
C MET A 478 7.10 -8.05 0.46
N ALA A 479 8.00 -8.36 -0.46
CA ALA A 479 7.84 -8.06 -1.88
C ALA A 479 8.56 -9.08 -2.75
N ALA A 480 8.19 -9.13 -4.04
CA ALA A 480 9.04 -9.76 -5.04
C ALA A 480 10.08 -8.73 -5.52
N VAL A 481 11.36 -9.08 -5.54
CA VAL A 481 12.44 -8.16 -5.93
C VAL A 481 13.21 -8.72 -7.12
N SER A 482 13.50 -7.85 -8.09
CA SER A 482 14.21 -8.21 -9.31
C SER A 482 15.26 -7.17 -9.70
N VAL A 483 16.38 -7.65 -10.24
CA VAL A 483 17.42 -6.83 -10.89
C VAL A 483 17.39 -7.14 -12.38
N VAL A 484 17.10 -6.11 -13.18
CA VAL A 484 16.99 -6.23 -14.63
C VAL A 484 18.03 -5.35 -15.30
N ARG A 485 18.75 -5.91 -16.27
CA ARG A 485 19.70 -5.20 -17.13
C ARG A 485 19.03 -4.84 -18.45
N ASN A 486 19.17 -3.60 -18.91
CA ASN A 486 18.72 -3.17 -20.24
C ASN A 486 19.79 -3.42 -21.32
N SER A 487 19.46 -3.14 -22.57
CA SER A 487 20.38 -3.30 -23.71
C SER A 487 21.60 -2.37 -23.66
N ALA A 488 21.52 -1.23 -22.95
CA ALA A 488 22.64 -0.32 -22.70
C ALA A 488 23.59 -0.81 -21.59
N GLY A 489 23.25 -1.93 -20.92
CA GLY A 489 24.04 -2.48 -19.82
C GLY A 489 23.72 -1.86 -18.45
N ASP A 490 22.72 -0.99 -18.36
CA ASP A 490 22.25 -0.41 -17.10
C ASP A 490 21.33 -1.37 -16.35
N ARG A 491 21.53 -1.43 -15.05
CA ARG A 491 20.73 -2.23 -14.13
C ARG A 491 19.71 -1.36 -13.45
N HIS A 492 18.52 -1.90 -13.20
CA HIS A 492 17.51 -1.25 -12.37
C HIS A 492 16.88 -2.25 -11.41
N LEU A 493 16.52 -1.74 -10.24
CA LEU A 493 15.86 -2.49 -9.18
C LEU A 493 14.34 -2.37 -9.36
N GLN A 494 13.65 -3.50 -9.34
CA GLN A 494 12.18 -3.56 -9.36
C GLN A 494 11.65 -4.22 -8.09
N VAL A 495 10.66 -3.58 -7.45
CA VAL A 495 9.95 -4.10 -6.28
C VAL A 495 8.48 -4.33 -6.66
N ASN A 496 7.99 -5.53 -6.31
CA ASN A 496 6.77 -6.12 -6.84
C ASN A 496 6.69 -6.05 -8.37
N ASN A 497 7.82 -5.98 -9.08
CA ASN A 497 7.89 -5.95 -10.54
C ASN A 497 7.05 -4.84 -11.23
N HIS A 498 6.60 -3.85 -10.47
CA HIS A 498 5.84 -2.68 -10.94
C HIS A 498 6.59 -1.38 -10.60
N PHE A 499 7.20 -1.31 -9.41
CA PHE A 499 7.89 -0.11 -8.93
C PHE A 499 9.38 -0.17 -9.22
N ARG A 500 9.92 0.86 -9.87
CA ARG A 500 11.36 1.00 -10.12
C ARG A 500 12.00 1.84 -9.01
N MET A 501 12.89 1.23 -8.24
CA MET A 501 13.51 1.83 -7.05
C MET A 501 14.91 2.40 -7.33
N GLY A 502 15.14 2.91 -8.54
CA GLY A 502 16.43 3.42 -9.02
C GLY A 502 17.22 2.43 -9.92
N GLY A 503 18.43 2.83 -10.30
CA GLY A 503 19.32 2.00 -11.13
C GLY A 503 20.71 2.58 -11.35
N SER A 504 21.57 1.88 -12.08
CA SER A 504 22.94 2.35 -12.36
C SER A 504 22.99 3.66 -13.15
N ALA A 505 21.95 3.98 -13.91
CA ALA A 505 21.82 5.22 -14.65
C ALA A 505 21.44 6.43 -13.76
N SER A 506 20.84 6.21 -12.58
CA SER A 506 20.42 7.28 -11.65
C SER A 506 21.49 7.64 -10.62
N MET A 507 22.60 6.89 -10.54
CA MET A 507 23.65 7.03 -9.51
C MET A 507 24.07 8.49 -9.25
N ARG A 508 24.26 9.30 -10.30
CA ARG A 508 24.62 10.72 -10.12
C ARG A 508 23.54 11.50 -9.35
N SER A 509 22.27 11.28 -9.67
CA SER A 509 21.14 11.90 -8.94
C SER A 509 21.08 11.39 -7.50
N ASP A 510 21.22 10.09 -7.30
CA ASP A 510 21.14 9.45 -5.99
C ASP A 510 22.26 9.92 -5.05
N HIS A 511 23.48 10.10 -5.57
CA HIS A 511 24.58 10.69 -4.81
C HIS A 511 24.31 12.15 -4.40
N ARG A 512 23.66 12.95 -5.27
CA ARG A 512 23.25 14.32 -4.91
C ARG A 512 22.25 14.31 -3.76
N GLN A 513 21.35 13.33 -3.72
CA GLN A 513 20.37 13.18 -2.64
C GLN A 513 21.00 12.97 -1.26
N ALA A 514 22.21 12.42 -1.20
CA ALA A 514 23.01 12.31 0.02
C ALA A 514 23.84 13.57 0.30
N HIS A 515 24.59 14.05 -0.69
CA HIS A 515 25.53 15.16 -0.47
C HIS A 515 24.82 16.47 -0.13
N ILE A 516 23.67 16.78 -0.75
CA ILE A 516 22.97 18.04 -0.50
C ILE A 516 22.65 18.22 1.00
N PRO A 517 21.90 17.33 1.67
CA PRO A 517 21.63 17.49 3.10
C PRO A 517 22.87 17.40 3.99
N LEU A 518 23.88 16.59 3.62
CA LEU A 518 25.15 16.50 4.37
C LEU A 518 26.04 17.75 4.23
N LEU A 519 25.93 18.45 3.10
CA LEU A 519 26.54 19.76 2.88
C LEU A 519 25.73 20.87 3.53
N LEU A 520 24.44 20.65 3.82
CA LEU A 520 23.60 21.60 4.55
C LEU A 520 23.84 21.59 6.07
N HIS A 521 24.66 20.66 6.57
CA HIS A 521 25.12 20.60 7.95
C HIS A 521 26.61 21.02 8.02
N PRO A 522 27.02 21.88 8.97
CA PRO A 522 28.39 22.40 9.03
C PRO A 522 29.43 21.32 9.32
N ASN A 523 29.09 20.31 10.12
CA ASN A 523 29.99 19.21 10.47
C ASN A 523 29.23 17.96 10.93
N PRO A 524 28.56 17.22 10.02
CA PRO A 524 27.80 16.04 10.40
C PRO A 524 28.73 14.90 10.85
N ARG A 525 28.44 14.30 12.01
CA ARG A 525 29.17 13.14 12.57
C ARG A 525 28.33 11.86 12.58
N SER A 526 27.01 12.02 12.59
CA SER A 526 26.03 10.94 12.57
C SER A 526 24.92 11.22 11.57
N ALA A 527 24.59 10.24 10.73
CA ALA A 527 23.50 10.34 9.77
C ALA A 527 22.62 9.09 9.75
N LEU A 528 21.32 9.29 9.51
CA LEU A 528 20.33 8.22 9.32
C LEU A 528 19.68 8.36 7.95
N PHE A 529 19.68 7.27 7.17
CA PHE A 529 19.02 7.18 5.86
C PHE A 529 17.81 6.24 5.95
N LEU A 530 16.63 6.74 5.59
CA LEU A 530 15.37 6.01 5.61
C LEU A 530 14.93 5.68 4.18
N GLY A 531 14.87 4.40 3.83
CA GLY A 531 14.68 3.91 2.46
C GLY A 531 15.99 3.91 1.69
N LEU A 532 16.44 2.74 1.23
CA LEU A 532 17.78 2.60 0.63
C LEU A 532 17.74 2.34 -0.87
N GLY A 533 16.69 1.70 -1.39
CA GLY A 533 16.56 1.44 -2.84
C GLY A 533 17.76 0.65 -3.38
N THR A 534 18.53 1.22 -4.30
CA THR A 534 19.76 0.58 -4.83
C THR A 534 20.97 0.64 -3.88
N GLY A 535 20.85 1.36 -2.76
CA GLY A 535 21.94 1.68 -1.85
C GLY A 535 22.80 2.87 -2.29
N ALA A 536 22.54 3.47 -3.45
CA ALA A 536 23.35 4.54 -4.04
C ALA A 536 23.39 5.83 -3.20
N THR A 537 22.25 6.25 -2.68
CA THR A 537 22.14 7.41 -1.78
C THR A 537 22.96 7.16 -0.51
N LEU A 538 22.84 5.98 0.09
CA LEU A 538 23.60 5.62 1.29
C LEU A 538 25.11 5.53 1.01
N SER A 539 25.52 4.98 -0.14
CA SER A 539 26.95 4.88 -0.46
C SER A 539 27.61 6.24 -0.52
N ALA A 540 27.00 7.25 -1.14
CA ALA A 540 27.57 8.59 -1.22
C ALA A 540 27.83 9.25 0.15
N ALA A 541 27.11 8.84 1.20
CA ALA A 541 27.40 9.29 2.56
C ALA A 541 28.79 8.84 3.05
N GLY A 542 29.29 7.71 2.55
CA GLY A 542 30.62 7.18 2.86
C GLY A 542 31.79 8.02 2.33
N ASP A 543 31.53 8.99 1.43
CA ASP A 543 32.54 9.96 1.00
C ASP A 543 32.88 10.98 2.08
N HIS A 544 31.98 11.18 3.05
CA HIS A 544 32.17 12.15 4.14
C HIS A 544 33.06 11.56 5.25
N PRO A 545 34.28 12.09 5.47
CA PRO A 545 35.23 11.48 6.39
C PRO A 545 34.72 11.49 7.84
N GLY A 546 34.79 10.33 8.50
CA GLY A 546 34.41 10.17 9.90
C GLY A 546 32.91 10.24 10.18
N LEU A 547 32.06 10.31 9.14
CA LEU A 547 30.61 10.26 9.28
C LEU A 547 30.17 8.82 9.58
N LYS A 548 29.54 8.60 10.73
CA LYS A 548 28.84 7.35 11.04
C LYS A 548 27.44 7.38 10.43
N VAL A 549 27.12 6.36 9.65
CA VAL A 549 25.87 6.30 8.89
C VAL A 549 25.10 5.05 9.23
N GLU A 550 23.82 5.21 9.53
CA GLU A 550 22.86 4.12 9.64
C GLU A 550 21.87 4.20 8.47
N GLY A 551 21.59 3.06 7.83
CA GLY A 551 20.60 2.94 6.77
C GLY A 551 19.49 1.98 7.18
N VAL A 552 18.24 2.33 6.90
CA VAL A 552 17.06 1.51 7.22
C VAL A 552 16.31 1.15 5.95
N GLU A 553 16.24 -0.14 5.65
CA GLU A 553 15.52 -0.70 4.49
C GLU A 553 14.45 -1.67 4.98
N LEU A 554 13.26 -1.58 4.40
CA LEU A 554 12.11 -2.38 4.79
C LEU A 554 12.23 -3.81 4.23
N VAL A 555 12.68 -3.95 2.99
CA VAL A 555 12.67 -5.22 2.25
C VAL A 555 14.06 -5.88 2.29
N PRO A 556 14.25 -7.04 2.94
CA PRO A 556 15.57 -7.68 3.04
C PRO A 556 16.15 -8.02 1.66
N GLU A 557 15.32 -8.44 0.72
CA GLU A 557 15.74 -8.78 -0.64
C GLU A 557 16.26 -7.55 -1.42
N VAL A 558 15.89 -6.33 -1.03
CA VAL A 558 16.47 -5.10 -1.59
C VAL A 558 17.93 -4.96 -1.14
N VAL A 559 18.22 -5.18 0.14
CA VAL A 559 19.60 -5.17 0.67
C VAL A 559 20.46 -6.27 0.03
N GLU A 560 19.90 -7.46 -0.16
CA GLU A 560 20.58 -8.57 -0.87
C GLU A 560 20.98 -8.20 -2.31
N SER A 561 20.29 -7.22 -2.93
CA SER A 561 20.53 -6.80 -4.30
C SER A 561 21.64 -5.75 -4.48
N PHE A 562 22.15 -5.14 -3.40
CA PHE A 562 23.16 -4.06 -3.47
C PHE A 562 24.41 -4.42 -4.30
N PRO A 563 24.99 -5.64 -4.24
CA PRO A 563 26.17 -5.99 -5.03
C PRO A 563 26.00 -5.82 -6.55
N TYR A 564 24.77 -5.77 -7.07
CA TYR A 564 24.51 -5.54 -8.49
C TYR A 564 24.68 -4.08 -8.90
N PHE A 565 24.60 -3.13 -7.96
CA PHE A 565 24.64 -1.69 -8.19
C PHE A 565 25.97 -1.03 -7.77
N GLU A 566 26.79 -1.71 -6.96
CA GLU A 566 28.12 -1.26 -6.55
C GLU A 566 29.12 -1.22 -7.72
N ARG A 567 29.09 -0.16 -8.54
CA ARG A 567 30.04 0.05 -9.65
C ARG A 567 31.22 0.96 -9.29
N THR A 568 31.10 1.77 -8.24
CA THR A 568 32.08 2.80 -7.89
C THR A 568 32.17 2.94 -6.36
N PRO A 569 33.35 3.18 -5.78
CA PRO A 569 33.48 3.51 -4.36
C PRO A 569 32.65 4.74 -3.97
N PRO A 570 32.24 4.84 -2.69
CA PRO A 570 32.54 3.91 -1.60
C PRO A 570 31.54 2.73 -1.59
N ARG A 571 32.05 1.52 -1.40
CA ARG A 571 31.20 0.31 -1.33
C ARG A 571 30.49 0.25 0.01
N LEU A 572 29.27 -0.27 0.03
CA LEU A 572 28.52 -0.48 1.28
C LEU A 572 29.12 -1.67 2.03
N ALA A 573 29.45 -2.73 1.31
CA ALA A 573 30.07 -3.92 1.88
C ALA A 573 31.46 -3.62 2.47
N GLY A 574 31.62 -3.88 3.77
CA GLY A 574 32.90 -3.77 4.48
C GLY A 574 33.27 -2.37 4.96
N ASN A 575 32.40 -1.36 4.78
CA ASN A 575 32.62 -0.03 5.35
C ASN A 575 32.24 -0.03 6.85
N PRO A 576 33.18 0.15 7.80
CA PRO A 576 32.90 0.12 9.24
C PRO A 576 32.12 1.35 9.73
N ASP A 577 31.96 2.37 8.89
CA ASP A 577 31.22 3.58 9.19
C ASP A 577 29.76 3.49 8.74
N ILE A 578 29.37 2.45 7.99
CA ILE A 578 28.00 2.26 7.50
C ILE A 578 27.39 1.01 8.14
N ARG A 579 26.23 1.17 8.79
CA ARG A 579 25.44 0.06 9.34
C ARG A 579 24.06 0.03 8.69
N ILE A 580 23.66 -1.13 8.17
CA ILE A 580 22.36 -1.33 7.52
C ILE A 580 21.44 -2.14 8.45
N HIS A 581 20.20 -1.70 8.56
CA HIS A 581 19.14 -2.34 9.33
C HIS A 581 18.00 -2.74 8.40
N VAL A 582 17.59 -4.01 8.47
CA VAL A 582 16.34 -4.46 7.85
C VAL A 582 15.21 -4.22 8.84
N ALA A 583 14.49 -3.11 8.68
CA ALA A 583 13.43 -2.70 9.57
C ALA A 583 12.49 -1.69 8.90
N ASP A 584 11.30 -1.55 9.47
CA ASP A 584 10.44 -0.42 9.13
C ASP A 584 11.02 0.91 9.66
N ALA A 585 11.09 1.91 8.78
CA ALA A 585 11.64 3.23 9.08
C ALA A 585 10.88 3.94 10.22
N ARG A 586 9.55 3.88 10.20
CA ARG A 586 8.71 4.56 11.20
C ARG A 586 8.89 3.94 12.59
N ARG A 587 8.87 2.61 12.69
CA ARG A 587 9.15 1.89 13.94
C ARG A 587 10.58 2.13 14.41
N PHE A 588 11.57 2.10 13.50
CA PHE A 588 12.97 2.34 13.84
C PHE A 588 13.17 3.72 14.47
N VAL A 589 12.58 4.76 13.87
CA VAL A 589 12.60 6.13 14.38
C VAL A 589 11.96 6.21 15.77
N ARG A 590 10.80 5.58 15.98
CA ARG A 590 10.10 5.61 17.28
C ARG A 590 10.77 4.75 18.36
N ALA A 591 11.48 3.70 17.99
CA ALA A 591 12.15 2.78 18.92
C ALA A 591 13.55 3.23 19.34
N GLY A 592 14.22 4.05 18.54
CA GLY A 592 15.57 4.53 18.84
C GLY A 592 15.60 5.74 19.76
N THR A 593 16.71 5.92 20.50
CA THR A 593 16.91 7.06 21.41
C THR A 593 18.10 7.96 21.02
N SER A 594 19.11 7.45 20.32
CA SER A 594 20.31 8.20 19.89
C SER A 594 20.02 9.31 18.85
N PRO A 595 20.35 10.59 19.10
CA PRO A 595 20.12 11.63 18.12
C PRO A 595 21.06 11.52 16.90
N TYR A 596 20.64 12.03 15.74
CA TYR A 596 21.47 12.17 14.54
C TYR A 596 21.61 13.64 14.13
N ASP A 597 22.76 13.99 13.56
CA ASP A 597 23.01 15.33 13.03
C ASP A 597 22.24 15.54 11.71
N VAL A 598 22.13 14.49 10.89
CA VAL A 598 21.39 14.55 9.62
C VAL A 598 20.51 13.31 9.47
N ILE A 599 19.21 13.52 9.21
CA ILE A 599 18.31 12.45 8.80
C ILE A 599 17.90 12.71 7.35
N VAL A 600 18.01 11.70 6.48
CA VAL A 600 17.61 11.76 5.08
C VAL A 600 16.56 10.69 4.83
N ALA A 601 15.37 11.09 4.37
CA ALA A 601 14.34 10.16 3.93
C ALA A 601 14.24 10.18 2.41
N ASP A 602 14.49 9.01 1.82
CA ASP A 602 14.42 8.73 0.39
C ASP A 602 13.33 7.66 0.13
N LEU A 603 12.14 7.97 0.64
CA LEU A 603 10.98 7.08 0.63
C LEU A 603 10.12 7.43 -0.59
N TYR A 604 10.13 6.56 -1.60
CA TYR A 604 9.40 6.74 -2.86
C TYR A 604 7.96 6.20 -2.79
N HIS A 605 7.12 6.70 -3.69
CA HIS A 605 5.72 6.28 -3.93
C HIS A 605 4.69 6.58 -2.81
N PRO A 606 4.27 7.85 -2.64
CA PRO A 606 3.21 8.23 -1.70
C PRO A 606 1.84 7.57 -1.96
N SER A 607 1.59 7.09 -3.19
CA SER A 607 0.33 6.47 -3.61
C SER A 607 0.20 5.00 -3.19
N VAL A 608 1.30 4.34 -2.89
CA VAL A 608 1.30 2.95 -2.41
C VAL A 608 0.69 2.93 -1.01
N ASP A 609 -0.17 1.96 -0.75
CA ASP A 609 -0.80 1.83 0.57
C ASP A 609 0.27 1.68 1.66
N GLY A 610 -0.02 2.23 2.84
CA GLY A 610 0.95 2.34 3.94
C GLY A 610 1.98 3.49 3.84
N SER A 611 2.46 3.86 2.64
CA SER A 611 3.50 4.89 2.49
C SER A 611 3.05 6.29 2.92
N GLY A 612 1.75 6.60 2.83
CA GLY A 612 1.19 7.89 3.26
C GLY A 612 1.44 8.23 4.74
N ALA A 613 1.61 7.21 5.60
CA ALA A 613 1.93 7.39 7.01
C ALA A 613 3.37 7.90 7.25
N LEU A 614 4.26 7.80 6.26
CA LEU A 614 5.63 8.35 6.33
C LEU A 614 5.65 9.86 6.04
N TYR A 615 4.51 10.45 5.69
CA TYR A 615 4.32 11.90 5.54
C TYR A 615 3.36 12.47 6.58
N ALA A 616 3.04 11.71 7.62
CA ALA A 616 2.15 12.14 8.69
C ALA A 616 2.88 13.05 9.67
N ARG A 617 2.14 13.99 10.25
CA ARG A 617 2.61 14.89 11.30
C ARG A 617 3.32 14.15 12.44
N GLU A 618 2.75 13.04 12.89
CA GLU A 618 3.29 12.21 13.97
C GLU A 618 4.64 11.59 13.61
N HIS A 619 4.82 11.19 12.34
CA HIS A 619 6.10 10.66 11.87
C HIS A 619 7.16 11.75 11.79
N PHE A 620 6.83 12.91 11.23
CA PHE A 620 7.75 14.06 11.22
C PHE A 620 8.13 14.51 12.63
N ALA A 621 7.17 14.52 13.57
CA ALA A 621 7.45 14.82 14.97
C ALA A 621 8.41 13.81 15.60
N ALA A 622 8.19 12.50 15.36
CA ALA A 622 9.09 11.45 15.81
C ALA A 622 10.51 11.60 15.22
N ILE A 623 10.63 12.02 13.96
CA ILE A 623 11.93 12.32 13.34
C ILE A 623 12.59 13.53 14.01
N ARG A 624 11.85 14.62 14.24
CA ARG A 624 12.37 15.82 14.91
C ARG A 624 12.97 15.49 16.28
N ASP A 625 12.33 14.61 17.03
CA ASP A 625 12.79 14.18 18.35
C ASP A 625 14.07 13.33 18.29
N ARG A 626 14.39 12.77 17.11
CA ARG A 626 15.62 12.02 16.82
C ARG A 626 16.74 12.89 16.25
N LEU A 627 16.54 14.19 16.07
CA LEU A 627 17.59 15.10 15.61
C LEU A 627 18.46 15.58 16.78
N ALA A 628 19.75 15.78 16.54
CA ALA A 628 20.62 16.55 17.43
C ALA A 628 20.13 18.02 17.53
N PRO A 629 20.56 18.81 18.53
CA PRO A 629 20.13 20.20 18.68
C PRO A 629 20.32 21.08 17.42
N ASP A 630 21.41 20.88 16.69
CA ASP A 630 21.73 21.54 15.41
C ASP A 630 21.36 20.72 14.17
N GLY A 631 20.73 19.56 14.41
CA GLY A 631 20.43 18.58 13.37
C GLY A 631 19.35 19.03 12.40
N LEU A 632 19.41 18.45 11.20
CA LEU A 632 18.45 18.69 10.12
C LEU A 632 17.85 17.38 9.59
N PHE A 633 16.61 17.47 9.15
CA PHE A 633 15.91 16.43 8.44
C PHE A 633 15.66 16.86 6.99
N CYS A 634 15.95 15.98 6.04
CA CYS A 634 15.71 16.17 4.61
C CYS A 634 14.77 15.07 4.09
N GLN A 635 13.59 15.46 3.63
CA GLN A 635 12.61 14.58 2.99
C GLN A 635 12.63 14.80 1.49
N TRP A 636 13.06 13.81 0.71
CA TRP A 636 12.94 13.85 -0.75
C TRP A 636 11.51 13.53 -1.20
N LEU A 637 11.02 14.28 -2.20
CA LEU A 637 9.68 14.19 -2.77
C LEU A 637 9.76 14.05 -4.31
N PRO A 638 9.30 12.93 -4.87
CA PRO A 638 9.33 12.68 -6.31
C PRO A 638 8.19 13.42 -7.01
N LEU A 639 8.43 14.66 -7.46
CA LEU A 639 7.41 15.47 -8.16
C LEU A 639 6.92 14.83 -9.46
N HIS A 640 7.65 13.86 -10.02
CA HIS A 640 7.18 13.06 -11.16
C HIS A 640 6.08 12.05 -10.80
N GLN A 641 5.92 11.70 -9.51
CA GLN A 641 4.92 10.76 -8.97
C GLN A 641 3.93 11.43 -8.01
N LEU A 642 4.01 12.76 -7.84
CA LEU A 642 3.24 13.53 -6.88
C LEU A 642 2.56 14.71 -7.58
N ASP A 643 1.27 14.90 -7.34
CA ASP A 643 0.53 16.09 -7.78
C ASP A 643 0.75 17.28 -6.82
N ILE A 644 0.44 18.48 -7.32
CA ILE A 644 0.62 19.73 -6.58
C ILE A 644 -0.27 19.80 -5.33
N GLU A 645 -1.50 19.26 -5.37
CA GLU A 645 -2.41 19.32 -4.22
C GLU A 645 -1.93 18.43 -3.07
N THR A 646 -1.46 17.23 -3.37
CA THR A 646 -0.83 16.34 -2.38
C THR A 646 0.51 16.93 -1.89
N LEU A 647 1.28 17.60 -2.76
CA LEU A 647 2.48 18.34 -2.34
C LEU A 647 2.13 19.45 -1.32
N LYS A 648 1.07 20.24 -1.53
CA LYS A 648 0.64 21.26 -0.56
C LYS A 648 0.30 20.67 0.80
N VAL A 649 -0.39 19.52 0.83
CA VAL A 649 -0.69 18.78 2.08
C VAL A 649 0.59 18.36 2.80
N ILE A 650 1.57 17.81 2.07
CA ILE A 650 2.86 17.41 2.65
C ILE A 650 3.63 18.63 3.17
N VAL A 651 3.72 19.72 2.40
CA VAL A 651 4.40 20.96 2.80
C VAL A 651 3.74 21.55 4.05
N ARG A 652 2.40 21.64 4.09
CA ARG A 652 1.65 22.13 5.27
C ARG A 652 1.96 21.29 6.50
N THR A 653 1.94 19.97 6.35
CA THR A 653 2.17 19.02 7.44
C THR A 653 3.61 19.10 7.95
N PHE A 654 4.58 19.25 7.05
CA PHE A 654 5.98 19.39 7.39
C PHE A 654 6.25 20.71 8.14
N LEU A 655 5.68 21.83 7.67
CA LEU A 655 5.78 23.14 8.32
C LEU A 655 5.21 23.18 9.74
N ASP A 656 4.16 22.39 10.02
CA ASP A 656 3.59 22.29 11.37
C ASP A 656 4.58 21.71 12.38
N VAL A 657 5.50 20.86 11.94
CA VAL A 657 6.54 20.25 12.78
C VAL A 657 7.86 21.02 12.72
N PHE A 658 8.22 21.56 11.55
CA PHE A 658 9.44 22.28 11.25
C PHE A 658 9.12 23.68 10.69
N PRO A 659 8.93 24.71 11.54
CA PRO A 659 8.54 26.04 11.07
C PRO A 659 9.55 26.69 10.12
N ASP A 660 10.85 26.44 10.29
CA ASP A 660 11.93 27.00 9.47
C ASP A 660 12.27 26.15 8.22
N THR A 661 11.24 25.58 7.58
CA THR A 661 11.44 24.69 6.43
C THR A 661 11.95 25.46 5.21
N THR A 662 12.87 24.83 4.48
CA THR A 662 13.33 25.29 3.18
C THR A 662 13.13 24.20 2.13
N ALA A 663 12.91 24.59 0.87
CA ALA A 663 12.78 23.66 -0.24
C ALA A 663 13.98 23.73 -1.18
N TRP A 664 14.38 22.58 -1.72
CA TRP A 664 15.58 22.44 -2.56
C TRP A 664 15.34 21.48 -3.73
N LEU A 665 16.00 21.68 -4.87
CA LEU A 665 16.04 20.71 -5.96
C LEU A 665 17.18 19.71 -5.75
N ALA A 666 16.95 18.44 -6.10
CA ALA A 666 18.07 17.50 -6.24
C ALA A 666 18.91 17.87 -7.47
N GLN A 667 18.25 18.19 -8.58
CA GLN A 667 18.84 18.43 -9.90
C GLN A 667 17.86 19.18 -10.82
N PHE A 668 18.34 19.67 -11.97
CA PHE A 668 17.52 20.37 -12.98
C PHE A 668 16.82 19.43 -13.98
N SER A 669 16.43 18.22 -13.53
CA SER A 669 15.74 17.23 -14.38
C SER A 669 14.28 17.60 -14.58
N VAL A 670 13.84 17.62 -15.84
CA VAL A 670 12.44 17.89 -16.22
C VAL A 670 11.61 16.61 -16.36
N GLU A 671 12.24 15.44 -16.48
CA GLU A 671 11.57 14.15 -16.57
C GLU A 671 11.35 13.53 -15.18
N THR A 672 12.35 13.68 -14.31
CA THR A 672 12.37 13.16 -12.94
C THR A 672 12.67 14.27 -11.93
N PRO A 673 11.84 15.34 -11.86
CA PRO A 673 12.00 16.37 -10.84
C PRO A 673 11.88 15.78 -9.43
N LEU A 674 12.81 16.20 -8.58
CA LEU A 674 12.93 15.82 -7.17
C LEU A 674 13.10 17.08 -6.32
N VAL A 675 12.24 17.23 -5.33
CA VAL A 675 12.23 18.36 -4.39
C VAL A 675 12.51 17.82 -2.99
N ALA A 676 13.40 18.44 -2.24
CA ALA A 676 13.58 18.19 -0.82
C ALA A 676 12.87 19.24 0.02
N LEU A 677 12.23 18.80 1.10
CA LEU A 677 11.90 19.65 2.25
C LEU A 677 12.96 19.45 3.32
N VAL A 678 13.58 20.54 3.76
CA VAL A 678 14.63 20.53 4.77
C VAL A 678 14.18 21.33 5.99
N GLY A 679 14.03 20.65 7.13
CA GLY A 679 13.65 21.22 8.42
C GLY A 679 14.74 21.04 9.45
N ARG A 680 14.89 22.00 10.37
CA ARG A 680 15.87 21.93 11.48
C ARG A 680 15.18 21.75 12.82
N ARG A 681 15.83 21.07 13.77
CA ARG A 681 15.29 20.92 15.13
C ARG A 681 15.12 22.28 15.83
N ALA A 682 16.09 23.16 15.66
CA ALA A 682 16.05 24.54 16.14
C ALA A 682 16.73 25.47 15.11
N PRO A 683 16.35 26.77 15.08
CA PRO A 683 17.07 27.77 14.30
C PRO A 683 18.55 27.77 14.71
N THR A 684 19.45 27.61 13.74
CA THR A 684 20.90 27.61 13.97
C THR A 684 21.58 28.61 13.05
N ALA A 685 22.33 29.53 13.64
CA ALA A 685 23.18 30.44 12.89
C ALA A 685 24.49 29.73 12.53
N HIS A 686 24.79 29.64 11.24
CA HIS A 686 26.04 29.08 10.73
C HIS A 686 26.99 30.22 10.31
N PRO A 687 28.31 30.06 10.48
CA PRO A 687 29.28 31.08 10.03
C PRO A 687 29.16 31.28 8.52
N ALA A 688 29.15 32.52 8.00
CA ALA A 688 28.84 32.81 6.59
C ALA A 688 29.65 31.99 5.54
N ASP A 689 30.85 31.52 5.89
CA ASP A 689 31.76 30.77 5.02
C ASP A 689 31.63 29.24 5.11
N TRP A 690 30.70 28.72 5.92
CA TRP A 690 30.65 27.29 6.27
C TRP A 690 30.44 26.37 5.06
N VAL A 691 29.54 26.73 4.15
CA VAL A 691 29.34 25.97 2.90
C VAL A 691 30.59 26.02 2.05
N GLU A 692 31.24 27.18 1.96
CA GLU A 692 32.46 27.33 1.18
C GLU A 692 33.59 26.43 1.71
N ARG A 693 33.71 26.31 3.04
CA ARG A 693 34.63 25.36 3.67
C ARG A 693 34.30 23.91 3.33
N ARG A 694 33.02 23.56 3.27
CA ARG A 694 32.54 22.19 2.98
C ARG A 694 32.74 21.78 1.53
N VAL A 695 32.33 22.62 0.57
CA VAL A 695 32.45 22.30 -0.87
C VAL A 695 33.90 22.32 -1.35
N ARG A 696 34.80 23.03 -0.65
CA ARG A 696 36.24 23.06 -0.93
C ARG A 696 37.05 22.03 -0.14
N ASP A 697 36.40 21.17 0.65
CA ASP A 697 37.11 20.12 1.38
C ASP A 697 37.79 19.17 0.37
N ARG A 698 39.11 19.02 0.51
CA ARG A 698 39.91 18.20 -0.40
C ARG A 698 39.53 16.73 -0.35
N SER A 699 39.00 16.24 0.78
CA SER A 699 38.52 14.86 0.86
C SER A 699 37.28 14.62 0.03
N LEU A 700 36.45 15.66 -0.17
CA LEU A 700 35.17 15.59 -0.89
C LEU A 700 35.26 16.06 -2.34
N ALA A 701 36.34 16.76 -2.72
CA ALA A 701 36.47 17.42 -4.01
C ALA A 701 36.16 16.52 -5.22
N THR A 702 36.64 15.27 -5.23
CA THR A 702 36.37 14.33 -6.34
C THR A 702 34.91 13.93 -6.40
N GLY A 703 34.30 13.57 -5.25
CA GLY A 703 32.90 13.16 -5.16
C GLY A 703 31.96 14.30 -5.54
N LEU A 704 32.17 15.49 -4.98
CA LEU A 704 31.34 16.68 -5.26
C LEU A 704 31.45 17.14 -6.70
N LYS A 705 32.63 17.10 -7.30
CA LYS A 705 32.80 17.44 -8.71
C LYS A 705 32.11 16.44 -9.64
N ALA A 706 32.11 15.14 -9.31
CA ALA A 706 31.42 14.12 -10.10
C ALA A 706 29.90 14.31 -10.14
N VAL A 707 29.36 15.05 -9.16
CA VAL A 707 27.93 15.35 -9.06
C VAL A 707 27.59 16.82 -9.24
N ASP A 708 28.53 17.67 -9.67
CA ASP A 708 28.35 19.12 -9.88
C ASP A 708 27.84 19.86 -8.62
N LEU A 709 28.51 19.62 -7.49
CA LEU A 709 28.31 20.27 -6.19
C LEU A 709 29.62 20.86 -5.62
N ASP A 710 30.62 21.11 -6.47
CA ASP A 710 31.96 21.61 -6.12
C ASP A 710 32.04 23.13 -5.89
N GLY A 711 30.90 23.79 -5.65
CA GLY A 711 30.85 25.22 -5.36
C GLY A 711 29.57 25.67 -4.64
N SER A 712 29.66 26.76 -3.88
CA SER A 712 28.54 27.28 -3.08
C SER A 712 27.35 27.72 -3.93
N PHE A 713 27.57 28.36 -5.09
CA PHE A 713 26.50 28.70 -6.03
C PHE A 713 25.82 27.47 -6.65
N ALA A 714 26.55 26.37 -6.86
CA ALA A 714 25.95 25.13 -7.35
C ALA A 714 25.00 24.50 -6.32
N LEU A 715 25.32 24.63 -5.01
CA LEU A 715 24.45 24.18 -3.93
C LEU A 715 23.28 25.15 -3.69
N PHE A 716 23.56 26.43 -3.43
CA PHE A 716 22.52 27.44 -3.15
C PHE A 716 21.64 27.73 -4.37
N GLY A 717 22.14 27.49 -5.57
CA GLY A 717 21.36 27.51 -6.81
C GLY A 717 20.19 26.53 -6.81
N LEU A 718 20.22 25.48 -5.98
CA LEU A 718 19.15 24.49 -5.84
C LEU A 718 18.02 24.95 -4.93
N HIS A 719 18.22 26.01 -4.13
CA HIS A 719 17.20 26.51 -3.22
C HIS A 719 15.96 27.03 -3.98
N LEU A 720 14.78 26.57 -3.58
CA LEU A 720 13.50 26.91 -4.21
C LEU A 720 12.70 27.93 -3.41
N ALA A 721 12.64 27.78 -2.09
CA ALA A 721 11.77 28.58 -1.23
C ALA A 721 12.17 28.51 0.23
N GLY A 722 11.89 29.60 0.95
CA GLY A 722 11.96 29.68 2.40
C GLY A 722 10.60 29.37 3.06
N PRO A 723 10.52 29.52 4.39
CA PRO A 723 9.34 29.13 5.17
C PRO A 723 8.10 29.96 4.83
N ALA A 724 8.28 31.25 4.54
CA ALA A 724 7.16 32.15 4.22
C ALA A 724 6.52 31.81 2.87
N GLU A 725 7.34 31.56 1.84
CA GLU A 725 6.86 31.18 0.51
C GLU A 725 6.21 29.78 0.54
N LEU A 726 6.78 28.84 1.30
CA LEU A 726 6.18 27.51 1.47
C LEU A 726 4.86 27.55 2.22
N ALA A 727 4.73 28.40 3.24
CA ALA A 727 3.46 28.61 3.94
C ALA A 727 2.40 29.21 3.01
N ALA A 728 2.77 30.18 2.17
CA ALA A 728 1.87 30.76 1.17
C ALA A 728 1.47 29.73 0.08
N PHE A 729 2.42 28.91 -0.38
CA PHE A 729 2.17 27.84 -1.36
C PHE A 729 1.21 26.78 -0.80
N ALA A 730 1.42 26.35 0.45
CA ALA A 730 0.62 25.32 1.09
C ALA A 730 -0.80 25.81 1.43
N GLY A 731 -0.96 27.10 1.77
CA GLY A 731 -2.24 27.71 2.10
C GLY A 731 -2.97 26.97 3.22
N ASP A 732 -4.28 26.78 3.04
CA ASP A 732 -5.17 26.10 3.98
C ASP A 732 -5.30 24.58 3.71
N ALA A 733 -4.30 23.97 3.08
CA ALA A 733 -4.30 22.52 2.86
C ALA A 733 -4.50 21.77 4.20
N PRO A 734 -5.24 20.65 4.20
CA PRO A 734 -5.43 19.87 5.43
C PRO A 734 -4.11 19.25 5.89
N LEU A 735 -4.01 19.00 7.19
CA LEU A 735 -2.88 18.24 7.75
C LEU A 735 -3.05 16.74 7.47
N ASN A 736 -1.96 16.09 7.07
CA ASN A 736 -1.87 14.64 7.04
C ASN A 736 -1.48 14.12 8.44
N THR A 737 -2.38 13.37 9.06
CA THR A 737 -2.18 12.81 10.41
C THR A 737 -2.48 11.32 10.38
N ASP A 738 -2.05 10.59 11.42
CA ASP A 738 -2.39 9.17 11.54
C ASP A 738 -3.91 8.90 11.54
N ASP A 739 -4.71 9.81 12.13
CA ASP A 739 -6.17 9.72 12.15
C ASP A 739 -6.83 10.20 10.85
N ARG A 740 -6.25 11.22 10.20
CA ARG A 740 -6.70 11.74 8.90
C ARG A 740 -5.59 11.55 7.85
N PRO A 741 -5.48 10.34 7.25
CA PRO A 741 -4.43 10.01 6.29
C PRO A 741 -4.74 10.56 4.89
N VAL A 742 -4.73 11.89 4.75
CA VAL A 742 -5.09 12.59 3.50
C VAL A 742 -4.22 12.15 2.33
N VAL A 743 -2.91 11.99 2.54
CA VAL A 743 -1.97 11.58 1.48
C VAL A 743 -2.32 10.20 0.91
N THR A 744 -2.69 9.25 1.78
CA THR A 744 -3.13 7.90 1.36
C THR A 744 -4.37 7.95 0.47
N ALA A 745 -5.26 8.92 0.69
CA ALA A 745 -6.47 9.08 -0.11
C ALA A 745 -6.25 9.87 -1.42
N SER A 746 -5.38 10.89 -1.40
CA SER A 746 -5.20 11.82 -2.54
C SER A 746 -4.13 11.37 -3.54
N ALA A 747 -2.99 10.84 -3.07
CA ALA A 747 -1.86 10.45 -3.91
C ALA A 747 -2.18 9.42 -5.00
N PRO A 748 -3.09 8.44 -4.80
CA PRO A 748 -3.51 7.51 -5.85
C PRO A 748 -4.01 8.17 -7.15
N SER A 749 -4.55 9.39 -7.07
CA SER A 749 -5.05 10.11 -8.25
C SER A 749 -3.97 10.31 -9.32
N THR A 750 -2.73 10.62 -8.90
CA THR A 750 -1.57 10.76 -9.80
C THR A 750 -1.20 9.42 -10.44
N ALA A 751 -1.22 8.31 -9.68
CA ALA A 751 -0.91 6.99 -10.21
C ALA A 751 -1.91 6.55 -11.30
N TYR A 752 -3.20 6.85 -11.11
CA TYR A 752 -4.23 6.45 -12.07
C TYR A 752 -4.39 7.40 -13.27
N ALA A 753 -4.26 8.71 -13.05
CA ALA A 753 -4.69 9.71 -14.02
C ALA A 753 -3.73 10.92 -14.09
N ALA A 754 -2.42 10.69 -14.10
CA ALA A 754 -1.43 11.74 -14.37
C ALA A 754 -1.74 12.43 -15.71
N SER A 755 -2.37 13.61 -15.64
CA SER A 755 -2.72 14.44 -16.80
C SER A 755 -1.59 15.41 -17.18
N GLU A 756 -0.78 15.83 -16.21
CA GLU A 756 0.29 16.81 -16.38
C GLU A 756 1.68 16.16 -16.42
N ARG A 757 2.53 16.64 -17.34
CA ARG A 757 3.91 16.18 -17.43
C ARG A 757 4.69 16.64 -16.19
N PRO A 758 5.64 15.84 -15.68
CA PRO A 758 6.50 16.26 -14.57
C PRO A 758 7.18 17.62 -14.80
N ALA A 759 7.59 17.89 -16.04
CA ALA A 759 8.18 19.15 -16.45
C ALA A 759 7.25 20.35 -16.22
N ASP A 760 5.96 20.21 -16.56
CA ASP A 760 4.98 21.29 -16.43
C ASP A 760 4.69 21.57 -14.95
N ARG A 761 4.59 20.52 -14.13
CA ARG A 761 4.48 20.64 -12.66
C ARG A 761 5.66 21.37 -12.04
N LEU A 762 6.89 21.03 -12.45
CA LEU A 762 8.09 21.72 -11.97
C LEU A 762 8.08 23.20 -12.37
N VAL A 763 7.73 23.51 -13.62
CA VAL A 763 7.65 24.91 -14.09
C VAL A 763 6.58 25.69 -13.32
N ALA A 764 5.40 25.10 -13.10
CA ALA A 764 4.33 25.72 -12.32
C ALA A 764 4.76 25.97 -10.86
N LEU A 765 5.48 25.00 -10.25
CA LEU A 765 6.04 25.16 -8.91
C LEU A 765 7.02 26.33 -8.86
N LEU A 766 7.97 26.41 -9.81
CA LEU A 766 8.93 27.52 -9.88
C LEU A 766 8.25 28.88 -10.04
N GLN A 767 7.18 28.96 -10.84
CA GLN A 767 6.43 30.21 -11.02
C GLN A 767 5.64 30.62 -9.76
N SER A 768 5.33 29.67 -8.89
CA SER A 768 4.63 29.95 -7.63
C SER A 768 5.57 30.39 -6.49
N LEU A 769 6.88 30.14 -6.63
CA LEU A 769 7.87 30.38 -5.58
C LEU A 769 8.82 31.51 -6.00
N HIS A 770 9.02 32.49 -5.11
CA HIS A 770 9.85 33.67 -5.39
C HIS A 770 10.88 33.87 -4.27
N PRO A 771 11.95 33.04 -4.22
CA PRO A 771 12.92 33.10 -3.15
C PRO A 771 13.72 34.41 -3.17
N ALA A 772 14.03 34.92 -1.99
CA ALA A 772 14.83 36.13 -1.80
C ALA A 772 16.25 35.75 -1.30
N PRO A 773 17.35 36.11 -1.99
CA PRO A 773 18.71 35.74 -1.61
C PRO A 773 19.10 36.12 -0.19
N GLU A 774 18.53 37.21 0.33
CA GLU A 774 18.79 37.76 1.66
C GLU A 774 18.34 36.80 2.77
N THR A 775 17.33 35.97 2.50
CA THR A 775 16.81 34.97 3.45
C THR A 775 17.76 33.79 3.62
N LEU A 776 18.47 33.41 2.56
CA LEU A 776 19.41 32.28 2.57
C LEU A 776 20.82 32.71 2.99
N LEU A 777 21.25 33.89 2.55
CA LEU A 777 22.58 34.46 2.77
C LEU A 777 22.50 35.73 3.61
N ALA A 778 21.90 35.62 4.79
CA ALA A 778 21.82 36.73 5.75
C ALA A 778 23.24 37.19 6.13
N GLY A 779 23.57 38.45 5.81
CA GLY A 779 24.88 39.06 6.08
C GLY A 779 25.93 38.90 4.98
N ALA A 780 25.60 38.27 3.84
CA ALA A 780 26.46 38.31 2.65
C ALA A 780 26.43 39.70 1.99
N ASP A 781 27.47 40.02 1.21
CA ASP A 781 27.54 41.29 0.50
C ASP A 781 26.49 41.36 -0.65
N PRO A 782 26.02 42.56 -1.03
CA PRO A 782 25.02 42.72 -2.08
C PRO A 782 25.40 42.12 -3.43
N THR A 783 26.70 42.05 -3.75
CA THR A 783 27.19 41.47 -5.01
C THR A 783 26.96 39.97 -5.04
N THR A 784 27.25 39.28 -3.93
CA THR A 784 27.01 37.84 -3.79
C THR A 784 25.51 37.52 -3.88
N GLN A 785 24.67 38.32 -3.23
CA GLN A 785 23.20 38.18 -3.30
C GLN A 785 22.68 38.37 -4.74
N ALA A 786 23.16 39.39 -5.45
CA ALA A 786 22.79 39.64 -6.85
C ALA A 786 23.24 38.50 -7.78
N ARG A 787 24.44 37.93 -7.58
CA ARG A 787 24.92 36.77 -8.33
C ARG A 787 24.05 35.54 -8.11
N LEU A 788 23.59 35.30 -6.88
CA LEU A 788 22.70 34.17 -6.59
C LEU A 788 21.32 34.35 -7.24
N ALA A 789 20.75 35.56 -7.19
CA ALA A 789 19.50 35.87 -7.89
C ALA A 789 19.63 35.65 -9.41
N ALA A 790 20.75 36.07 -10.00
CA ALA A 790 21.05 35.83 -11.40
C ALA A 790 21.17 34.32 -11.71
N TYR A 791 21.79 33.55 -10.81
CA TYR A 791 21.87 32.09 -10.91
C TYR A 791 20.48 31.44 -10.93
N TRP A 792 19.58 31.81 -10.01
CA TRP A 792 18.21 31.28 -10.00
C TRP A 792 17.44 31.64 -11.26
N LYS A 793 17.58 32.87 -11.77
CA LYS A 793 17.00 33.26 -13.06
C LYS A 793 17.51 32.39 -14.22
N ALA A 794 18.81 32.10 -14.25
CA ALA A 794 19.41 31.22 -15.25
C ALA A 794 18.90 29.78 -15.13
N ARG A 795 18.79 29.26 -13.89
CA ARG A 795 18.21 27.94 -13.58
C ARG A 795 16.78 27.81 -14.08
N ASP A 796 15.90 28.75 -13.75
CA ASP A 796 14.49 28.67 -14.13
C ASP A 796 14.33 28.76 -15.64
N GLY A 797 15.16 29.59 -16.29
CA GLY A 797 15.31 29.61 -17.74
C GLY A 797 15.74 28.26 -18.33
N TYR A 798 16.74 27.60 -17.72
CA TYR A 798 17.24 26.28 -18.13
C TYR A 798 16.15 25.21 -18.07
N ILE A 799 15.45 25.14 -16.94
CA ILE A 799 14.34 24.20 -16.73
C ILE A 799 13.21 24.47 -17.73
N GLY A 800 12.87 25.75 -17.96
CA GLY A 800 11.86 26.13 -18.96
C GLY A 800 12.24 25.75 -20.39
N ILE A 801 13.52 25.89 -20.77
CA ILE A 801 14.02 25.42 -22.07
C ILE A 801 13.88 23.89 -22.16
N GLY A 802 14.30 23.16 -21.12
CA GLY A 802 14.18 21.70 -21.06
C GLY A 802 12.74 21.21 -21.21
N ALA A 803 11.79 21.84 -20.50
CA ALA A 803 10.38 21.49 -20.56
C ALA A 803 9.76 21.70 -21.96
N ARG A 804 10.15 22.79 -22.66
CA ARG A 804 9.75 23.07 -24.05
C ARG A 804 10.43 22.15 -25.05
N ALA A 805 11.70 21.80 -24.83
CA ALA A 805 12.44 20.88 -25.67
C ALA A 805 11.80 19.47 -25.62
N LEU A 806 11.46 18.99 -24.42
CA LEU A 806 10.77 17.71 -24.23
C LEU A 806 9.37 17.68 -24.87
N ALA A 807 8.71 18.84 -25.00
CA ALA A 807 7.40 18.94 -25.67
C ALA A 807 7.48 18.89 -27.20
N ALA A 808 8.64 19.16 -27.78
CA ALA A 808 8.80 19.31 -29.22
C ALA A 808 8.74 17.95 -29.94
N LYS A 809 7.86 17.81 -30.92
CA LYS A 809 7.78 16.64 -31.80
C LYS A 809 8.64 16.87 -33.06
N GLY A 810 9.79 16.22 -33.17
CA GLY A 810 10.61 16.16 -34.40
C GLY A 810 12.12 16.40 -34.18
N PRO A 811 12.99 15.95 -35.11
CA PRO A 811 14.42 16.19 -35.05
C PRO A 811 14.69 17.68 -35.32
N ARG A 812 14.72 18.48 -34.25
CA ARG A 812 15.21 19.85 -34.33
C ARG A 812 16.72 19.81 -34.51
N ASP A 813 17.27 20.80 -35.21
CA ASP A 813 18.68 21.14 -35.06
C ASP A 813 18.90 21.57 -33.60
N VAL A 814 19.25 20.58 -32.77
CA VAL A 814 19.44 20.68 -31.32
C VAL A 814 20.46 21.77 -31.04
N ILE A 815 21.51 21.87 -31.84
CA ILE A 815 22.59 22.82 -31.64
C ILE A 815 22.16 24.22 -32.08
N GLY A 816 21.62 24.37 -33.29
CA GLY A 816 21.16 25.68 -33.80
C GLY A 816 20.05 26.32 -32.95
N THR A 817 19.22 25.52 -32.28
CA THR A 817 18.09 26.02 -31.49
C THR A 817 18.40 26.17 -30.00
N LEU A 818 19.09 25.20 -29.37
CA LEU A 818 19.34 25.24 -27.92
C LEU A 818 20.56 26.08 -27.57
N ALA A 819 21.63 26.02 -28.36
CA ALA A 819 22.89 26.65 -27.98
C ALA A 819 22.78 28.18 -27.80
N PRO A 820 22.07 28.95 -28.66
CA PRO A 820 21.85 30.38 -28.43
C PRO A 820 21.11 30.68 -27.12
N GLN A 821 20.10 29.86 -26.78
CA GLN A 821 19.34 30.02 -25.54
C GLN A 821 20.20 29.71 -24.31
N LEU A 822 21.02 28.66 -24.36
CA LEU A 822 21.95 28.31 -23.28
C LEU A 822 23.04 29.37 -23.10
N ILE A 823 23.57 29.95 -24.19
CA ILE A 823 24.54 31.06 -24.14
C ILE A 823 23.92 32.29 -23.47
N GLU A 824 22.63 32.57 -23.68
CA GLU A 824 21.96 33.67 -22.99
C GLU A 824 21.87 33.40 -21.48
N LEU A 825 21.63 32.16 -21.05
CA LEU A 825 21.65 31.81 -19.62
C LEU A 825 23.05 31.99 -18.99
N VAL A 826 24.11 31.66 -19.73
CA VAL A 826 25.50 31.92 -19.32
C VAL A 826 25.76 33.43 -19.17
N ARG A 827 25.16 34.25 -20.02
CA ARG A 827 25.25 35.72 -19.92
C ARG A 827 24.50 36.26 -18.70
N ILE A 828 23.34 35.67 -18.39
CA ILE A 828 22.56 36.01 -17.18
C ILE A 828 23.37 35.66 -15.94
N SER A 829 23.94 34.45 -15.87
CA SER A 829 24.75 34.00 -14.74
C SER A 829 26.05 33.34 -15.23
N PRO A 830 27.20 34.04 -15.08
CA PRO A 830 28.51 33.48 -15.39
C PRO A 830 28.85 32.23 -14.56
N ASP A 831 28.21 32.07 -13.41
CA ASP A 831 28.39 30.94 -12.48
C ASP A 831 27.56 29.70 -12.87
N PHE A 832 26.65 29.80 -13.86
CA PHE A 832 25.70 28.74 -14.20
C PHE A 832 26.30 27.69 -15.16
N ASP A 833 27.11 26.79 -14.62
CA ASP A 833 27.82 25.76 -15.39
C ASP A 833 26.89 24.80 -16.18
N ALA A 834 25.68 24.54 -15.66
CA ALA A 834 24.70 23.66 -16.30
C ALA A 834 24.28 24.12 -17.71
N ALA A 835 24.41 25.42 -18.05
CA ALA A 835 24.26 25.90 -19.42
C ALA A 835 25.59 25.97 -20.18
N TYR A 836 26.70 26.27 -19.49
CA TYR A 836 28.02 26.43 -20.10
C TYR A 836 28.60 25.10 -20.61
N ALA A 837 28.60 24.05 -19.79
CA ALA A 837 29.23 22.77 -20.11
C ALA A 837 28.60 22.07 -21.33
N PRO A 838 27.25 22.03 -21.48
CA PRO A 838 26.63 21.47 -22.68
C PRO A 838 27.00 22.22 -23.96
N VAL A 839 27.07 23.56 -23.93
CA VAL A 839 27.48 24.36 -25.10
C VAL A 839 28.93 24.05 -25.49
N LEU A 840 29.82 23.92 -24.51
CA LEU A 840 31.21 23.53 -24.74
C LEU A 840 31.31 22.11 -25.32
N ALA A 841 30.48 21.17 -24.85
CA ALA A 841 30.41 19.81 -25.38
C ALA A 841 29.87 19.77 -26.82
N MET A 842 28.81 20.54 -27.13
CA MET A 842 28.30 20.71 -28.49
C MET A 842 29.39 21.25 -29.43
N ALA A 843 30.16 22.24 -28.97
CA ALA A 843 31.28 22.77 -29.75
C ALA A 843 32.37 21.71 -30.01
N ARG A 844 32.70 20.86 -29.03
CA ARG A 844 33.65 19.75 -29.23
C ARG A 844 33.14 18.73 -30.24
N GLN A 845 31.85 18.41 -30.21
CA GLN A 845 31.25 17.49 -31.16
C GLN A 845 31.23 18.08 -32.59
N LEU A 846 30.91 19.38 -32.70
CA LEU A 846 30.99 20.11 -33.97
C LEU A 846 32.41 20.25 -34.49
N ALA A 847 33.43 20.34 -33.63
CA ALA A 847 34.82 20.51 -34.06
C ALA A 847 35.28 19.42 -35.06
N VAL A 848 34.69 18.23 -34.98
CA VAL A 848 34.99 17.10 -35.86
C VAL A 848 34.24 17.18 -37.20
N THR A 849 33.04 17.76 -37.22
CA THR A 849 32.08 17.67 -38.34
C THR A 849 31.84 19.01 -39.05
N ASP A 850 31.84 20.12 -38.31
CA ASP A 850 31.77 21.51 -38.78
C ASP A 850 32.67 22.41 -37.91
N PRO A 851 33.98 22.49 -38.21
CA PRO A 851 34.93 23.33 -37.46
C PRO A 851 34.54 24.82 -37.44
N SER A 852 33.88 25.30 -38.50
CA SER A 852 33.42 26.70 -38.60
C SER A 852 32.26 26.96 -37.63
N GLY A 853 31.31 26.03 -37.53
CA GLY A 853 30.24 26.04 -36.54
C GLY A 853 30.76 25.96 -35.12
N ALA A 854 31.73 25.09 -34.85
CA ALA A 854 32.40 24.99 -33.56
C ALA A 854 33.09 26.32 -33.18
N ARG A 855 33.81 26.95 -34.12
CA ARG A 855 34.45 28.26 -33.92
C ARG A 855 33.43 29.34 -33.55
N ARG A 856 32.35 29.49 -34.33
CA ARG A 856 31.28 30.47 -34.04
C ARG A 856 30.68 30.26 -32.65
N LEU A 857 30.45 29.00 -32.27
CA LEU A 857 29.86 28.67 -30.98
C LEU A 857 30.80 28.99 -29.81
N LEU A 858 32.10 28.68 -29.94
CA LEU A 858 33.11 28.98 -28.92
C LEU A 858 33.36 30.47 -28.75
N GLU A 859 33.39 31.23 -29.84
CA GLU A 859 33.50 32.70 -29.77
C GLU A 859 32.27 33.32 -29.09
N ALA A 860 31.07 32.80 -29.37
CA ALA A 860 29.85 33.26 -28.70
C ALA A 860 29.85 32.92 -27.20
N LEU A 861 30.33 31.72 -26.84
CA LEU A 861 30.45 31.31 -25.45
C LEU A 861 31.51 32.12 -24.68
N ASP A 862 32.67 32.40 -25.29
CA ASP A 862 33.73 33.24 -24.71
C ASP A 862 33.25 34.68 -24.50
N ARG A 863 32.51 35.25 -25.47
CA ARG A 863 31.88 36.58 -25.29
C ARG A 863 30.84 36.60 -24.19
N ALA A 864 30.12 35.50 -23.96
CA ALA A 864 29.10 35.42 -22.92
C ALA A 864 29.71 35.27 -21.52
N ASN A 865 30.86 34.61 -21.40
CA ASN A 865 31.59 34.50 -20.14
C ASN A 865 33.12 34.59 -20.36
N PRO A 866 33.67 35.81 -20.48
CA PRO A 866 35.09 36.01 -20.78
C PRO A 866 36.01 35.62 -19.61
N THR A 867 35.46 35.38 -18.42
CA THR A 867 36.25 35.00 -17.23
C THR A 867 36.74 33.55 -17.31
N ARG A 868 36.07 32.66 -18.06
CA ARG A 868 36.46 31.26 -18.21
C ARG A 868 37.33 31.06 -19.44
N SER A 869 38.43 30.33 -19.29
CA SER A 869 39.40 30.12 -20.38
C SER A 869 39.11 28.89 -21.26
N ASP A 870 38.14 28.04 -20.88
CA ASP A 870 37.88 26.76 -21.56
C ASP A 870 37.52 26.94 -23.04
N ALA A 871 36.63 27.90 -23.34
CA ALA A 871 36.24 28.20 -24.72
C ALA A 871 37.44 28.69 -25.55
N ARG A 872 38.25 29.61 -25.02
CA ARG A 872 39.48 30.10 -25.69
C ARG A 872 40.49 29.00 -25.93
N ARG A 873 40.69 28.11 -24.95
CA ARG A 873 41.61 26.97 -25.08
C ARG A 873 41.18 26.03 -26.21
N LEU A 874 39.88 25.73 -26.30
CA LEU A 874 39.37 24.88 -27.38
C LEU A 874 39.40 25.60 -28.73
N LEU A 875 39.13 26.91 -28.76
CA LEU A 875 39.20 27.75 -29.96
C LEU A 875 40.62 27.75 -30.56
N ALA A 876 41.64 27.78 -29.72
CA ALA A 876 43.06 27.72 -30.13
C ALA A 876 43.47 26.36 -30.70
N GLN A 877 42.70 25.29 -30.44
CA GLN A 877 42.96 23.94 -30.96
C GLN A 877 42.27 23.67 -32.29
N LEU A 878 41.35 24.54 -32.73
CA LEU A 878 40.69 24.42 -34.02
C LEU A 878 41.62 24.89 -35.16
N PRO A 879 41.54 24.28 -36.35
CA PRO A 879 42.29 24.75 -37.52
C PRO A 879 41.97 26.24 -37.80
N PRO A 880 42.96 27.02 -38.29
CA PRO A 880 42.75 28.41 -38.66
C PRO A 880 41.64 28.52 -39.71
N ALA A 881 40.87 29.61 -39.62
CA ALA A 881 39.72 29.88 -40.48
C ALA A 881 40.10 30.05 -41.95
#